data_AF-A0A958EDT4-F1
#
_entry.id   AF-A0A958EDT4-F1
#
_cell.length_a   1.000
_cell.length_b   1.000
_cell.length_c   1.000
_cell.angle_alpha   90.00
_cell.angle_beta   90.00
_cell.angle_gamma   90.00
#
_symmetry.space_group_name_H-M   'P 1'
#
loop_
_entity.id
_entity.type
_entity.pdbx_description
1 polymer ?
#
loop_
_entity_poly.entity_id
_entity_poly.type
_entity_poly.pdbx_seq_one_letter_code
_entity_poly.pdbx_strand_id
1 'polypeptide(L)'
;MTLPLFTVHHLHGKAPRTADQPGVFREMEFHVSRKARDRYQFDLSLFTTNGRVIFANPYAARLFSQKINDARDLISQPDSAASAADITAMGLIDEILHSVIARYRQEVNPRVFQEAITYLQQEISLPELETTLQQFVNDFPPLQVYTGQKTVLQYLAGSSNGVSHREMALEEMLLLWFSNNNPAFAKYRELFDDQELRQNTAYPRIMTGMRSFFDTQPPLPGLAGPGNLIDFLSLPFLSVPGSLVDQLRFIRENWGTYLRPELGISWEALLSSDFMERWGVPNPDFETRTLRSIDFYEEEHKMRFNPGMGPAPTEVPFFGYVHHEEEPEQFSEDLHWMPQLVLVAKSTLVWLDQLSKTYGKEIRQLDQIPIEEIKELAARGFTGIWLIGIWQRSKASRKLKQWCGNPEAESSAYSLYEYRIAEELGGDEAYAVFKERCASVGVRVGSDMVPNHTGIESRWMEEHPDWFVQSPYPPFPSYKFDSGNLSEHPHVAIHLEDHYYNRTDASVVFKRVDKRTGDVRYVYHGNDGTSMPWNDTAQLNYLLPQVREAVIQTIIRVAKQFPIIRFDAAMTLAKKHYHRLWFPQPGSGGDIPSRAEHGLTREQFDQLMPVEFWREVVDRIAEEAPDTLLLAEAFWLMEGYFVRTLGMHRVYNSAFMHMLKNEENQKYRYTIKNTIEFEPEILKRYVNFMNNPDEETAINQFGDGDKYFGVCVMMSTMPGLPMFGHGQVEGFHEKYGMEYRRAYYDEQPSAYLIERHRREVFPLLKKRYLFAEVDKFLLYDFFNTDGSVNENVFAFSNRFKNERALVVFHNAYDDARGWIRTSAAFTEKDARSGERRLVQKAIGEGLALDPSPQAFSIMRDHVTGLEYLYHNQTLMHRGMYMELGAYKYHVFIDFRQVSDHDGHYARLNAYLNGRGVPSVEESLREMHLQPLHQAFRVIFNVRSL
;
A
#
# COMPACT_ATOMS: atom_id res chain seq x y z
N MET A 1 -56.98 7.77 14.22
CA MET A 1 -55.95 8.81 14.30
C MET A 1 -55.07 8.66 13.08
N THR A 2 -55.28 9.52 12.10
CA THR A 2 -54.53 9.64 10.84
C THR A 2 -53.20 10.34 11.09
N LEU A 3 -52.09 9.67 10.77
CA LEU A 3 -50.76 10.25 10.63
C LEU A 3 -50.17 9.81 9.28
N PRO A 4 -49.43 10.69 8.57
CA PRO A 4 -49.33 10.66 7.12
C PRO A 4 -48.19 9.79 6.58
N LEU A 5 -48.42 9.26 5.38
CA LEU A 5 -47.44 8.61 4.50
C LEU A 5 -46.32 9.60 4.11
N PHE A 6 -45.08 9.25 4.42
CA PHE A 6 -43.90 9.88 3.80
C PHE A 6 -43.64 9.19 2.45
N THR A 7 -44.04 9.88 1.38
CA THR A 7 -43.80 9.50 -0.01
C THR A 7 -42.32 9.72 -0.34
N VAL A 8 -41.66 8.67 -0.81
CA VAL A 8 -40.31 8.73 -1.40
C VAL A 8 -40.40 9.54 -2.70
N HIS A 9 -39.86 10.75 -2.71
CA HIS A 9 -39.72 11.52 -3.94
C HIS A 9 -38.64 10.89 -4.83
N HIS A 10 -39.08 10.22 -5.89
CA HIS A 10 -38.28 10.01 -7.09
C HIS A 10 -37.83 11.37 -7.63
N LEU A 11 -36.54 11.68 -7.54
CA LEU A 11 -35.93 12.79 -8.28
C LEU A 11 -35.61 12.32 -9.70
N HIS A 12 -36.65 12.14 -10.51
CA HIS A 12 -36.58 12.20 -11.96
C HIS A 12 -37.44 13.39 -12.39
N GLY A 13 -36.79 14.37 -13.03
CA GLY A 13 -37.44 15.59 -13.52
C GLY A 13 -36.83 16.88 -12.97
N LYS A 14 -35.53 17.12 -13.21
CA LYS A 14 -35.08 18.51 -13.43
C LYS A 14 -35.16 18.75 -14.94
N ALA A 15 -35.98 19.72 -15.32
CA ALA A 15 -36.01 20.30 -16.66
C ALA A 15 -34.57 20.64 -17.12
N PRO A 16 -34.26 20.62 -18.43
CA PRO A 16 -32.95 21.04 -18.93
C PRO A 16 -32.64 22.42 -18.33
N ARG A 17 -31.51 22.51 -17.63
CA ARG A 17 -31.01 23.78 -17.11
C ARG A 17 -30.79 24.70 -18.31
N THR A 18 -31.58 25.76 -18.39
CA THR A 18 -31.43 26.82 -19.39
C THR A 18 -30.10 27.53 -19.18
N ALA A 19 -29.33 27.68 -20.25
CA ALA A 19 -27.94 28.15 -20.30
C ALA A 19 -27.72 29.66 -19.98
N ASP A 20 -28.58 30.29 -19.18
CA ASP A 20 -28.64 31.76 -19.06
C ASP A 20 -28.42 32.26 -17.61
N GLN A 21 -27.18 32.14 -17.11
CA GLN A 21 -26.66 32.99 -16.04
C GLN A 21 -25.23 33.47 -16.37
N PRO A 22 -24.91 34.77 -16.23
CA PRO A 22 -23.55 35.28 -16.41
C PRO A 22 -22.70 34.86 -15.20
N GLY A 23 -21.69 34.01 -15.44
CA GLY A 23 -20.83 33.42 -14.40
C GLY A 23 -20.71 31.89 -14.45
N VAL A 24 -21.36 31.23 -15.42
CA VAL A 24 -21.22 29.78 -15.62
C VAL A 24 -20.01 29.50 -16.51
N PHE A 25 -18.98 28.84 -15.94
CA PHE A 25 -17.84 28.29 -16.67
C PHE A 25 -18.34 27.35 -17.79
N ARG A 26 -17.82 27.51 -19.00
CA ARG A 26 -18.14 26.68 -20.17
C ARG A 26 -17.31 25.40 -20.09
N GLU A 27 -17.95 24.24 -20.11
CA GLU A 27 -17.31 22.91 -19.97
C GLU A 27 -16.54 22.53 -21.26
N MET A 28 -15.59 21.57 -21.17
CA MET A 28 -14.63 21.13 -22.22
C MET A 28 -15.18 21.17 -23.62
N GLU A 29 -14.49 21.81 -24.55
CA GLU A 29 -15.01 22.06 -25.90
C GLU A 29 -13.86 21.92 -26.93
N PHE A 30 -14.10 21.39 -28.13
CA PHE A 30 -13.29 21.66 -29.34
C PHE A 30 -14.09 21.22 -30.58
N HIS A 31 -13.69 21.69 -31.77
CA HIS A 31 -14.40 21.39 -33.02
C HIS A 31 -14.12 19.98 -33.54
N VAL A 32 -15.21 19.28 -33.88
CA VAL A 32 -15.15 18.05 -34.67
C VAL A 32 -15.83 18.29 -36.01
N SER A 33 -15.11 18.06 -37.10
CA SER A 33 -15.55 18.24 -38.48
C SER A 33 -16.79 17.41 -38.77
N ARG A 34 -17.63 17.89 -39.69
CA ARG A 34 -18.77 17.13 -40.22
C ARG A 34 -18.32 15.76 -40.71
N LYS A 35 -17.21 15.70 -41.45
CA LYS A 35 -16.62 14.46 -41.95
C LYS A 35 -16.28 13.48 -40.82
N ALA A 36 -15.69 13.96 -39.73
CA ALA A 36 -15.39 13.12 -38.57
C ALA A 36 -16.67 12.65 -37.84
N ARG A 37 -17.67 13.51 -37.68
CA ARG A 37 -18.98 13.11 -37.09
C ARG A 37 -19.67 12.06 -37.94
N ASP A 38 -19.68 12.23 -39.25
CA ASP A 38 -20.28 11.29 -40.19
C ASP A 38 -19.50 9.97 -40.25
N ARG A 39 -18.16 10.01 -40.17
CA ARG A 39 -17.31 8.82 -40.18
C ARG A 39 -17.45 8.00 -38.91
N TYR A 40 -17.30 8.62 -37.74
CA TYR A 40 -17.22 7.94 -36.46
C TYR A 40 -18.57 7.80 -35.76
N GLN A 41 -19.61 8.51 -36.22
CA GLN A 41 -20.97 8.46 -35.67
C GLN A 41 -20.97 8.72 -34.16
N PHE A 42 -20.30 9.77 -33.71
CA PHE A 42 -20.23 10.17 -32.29
C PHE A 42 -21.62 10.41 -31.70
N ASP A 43 -21.78 10.21 -30.39
CA ASP A 43 -23.05 10.51 -29.72
C ASP A 43 -23.33 12.02 -29.76
N LEU A 44 -24.49 12.41 -30.28
CA LEU A 44 -24.89 13.81 -30.43
C LEU A 44 -25.11 14.50 -29.07
N SER A 45 -25.34 13.76 -27.99
CA SER A 45 -25.42 14.33 -26.63
C SER A 45 -24.09 14.92 -26.15
N LEU A 46 -22.99 14.52 -26.79
CA LEU A 46 -21.68 15.09 -26.52
C LEU A 46 -21.52 16.47 -27.16
N PHE A 47 -22.45 16.98 -27.97
CA PHE A 47 -22.27 18.24 -28.70
C PHE A 47 -23.13 19.39 -28.16
N THR A 48 -22.52 20.56 -27.98
CA THR A 48 -23.23 21.80 -27.63
C THR A 48 -24.08 22.33 -28.78
N THR A 49 -24.94 23.32 -28.50
CA THR A 49 -25.71 24.03 -29.54
C THR A 49 -24.81 24.66 -30.63
N ASN A 50 -23.58 25.01 -30.28
CA ASN A 50 -22.56 25.58 -31.18
C ASN A 50 -21.72 24.50 -31.89
N GLY A 51 -21.97 23.21 -31.62
CA GLY A 51 -21.33 22.08 -32.28
C GLY A 51 -19.96 21.71 -31.72
N ARG A 52 -19.65 22.03 -30.47
CA ARG A 52 -18.40 21.65 -29.78
C ARG A 52 -18.62 20.37 -28.95
N VAL A 53 -17.61 19.52 -28.78
CA VAL A 53 -17.72 18.29 -27.96
C VAL A 53 -17.49 18.56 -26.48
N ILE A 54 -18.44 18.21 -25.61
CA ILE A 54 -18.35 18.16 -24.14
C ILE A 54 -18.19 16.71 -23.66
N PHE A 55 -17.12 16.46 -22.90
CA PHE A 55 -17.00 15.23 -22.13
C PHE A 55 -17.49 15.44 -20.70
N ALA A 56 -18.73 15.06 -20.40
CA ALA A 56 -19.29 15.18 -19.05
C ALA A 56 -18.54 14.33 -18.00
N ASN A 57 -17.78 13.30 -18.44
CA ASN A 57 -16.94 12.45 -17.60
C ASN A 57 -15.82 11.78 -18.45
N PRO A 58 -14.78 11.21 -17.81
CA PRO A 58 -13.70 10.51 -18.53
C PRO A 58 -14.16 9.27 -19.31
N TYR A 59 -15.25 8.62 -18.89
CA TYR A 59 -15.85 7.52 -19.66
C TYR A 59 -16.32 7.95 -21.06
N ALA A 60 -16.88 9.17 -21.21
CA ALA A 60 -17.24 9.72 -22.51
C ALA A 60 -16.01 9.92 -23.42
N ALA A 61 -14.87 10.32 -22.86
CA ALA A 61 -13.61 10.44 -23.59
C ALA A 61 -13.07 9.06 -24.03
N ARG A 62 -13.20 8.02 -23.18
CA ARG A 62 -12.86 6.63 -23.54
C ARG A 62 -13.74 6.08 -24.66
N LEU A 63 -15.05 6.35 -24.64
CA LEU A 63 -15.95 5.97 -25.73
C LEU A 63 -15.62 6.70 -27.04
N PHE A 64 -15.26 7.98 -26.95
CA PHE A 64 -14.87 8.79 -28.10
C PHE A 64 -13.58 8.29 -28.74
N SER A 65 -12.55 7.99 -27.94
CA SER A 65 -11.29 7.43 -28.44
C SER A 65 -11.48 6.02 -29.01
N GLN A 66 -12.32 5.18 -28.38
CA GLN A 66 -12.64 3.85 -28.91
C GLN A 66 -13.27 3.92 -30.31
N LYS A 67 -14.25 4.81 -30.54
CA LYS A 67 -14.85 4.96 -31.88
C LYS A 67 -13.85 5.38 -32.95
N ILE A 68 -12.83 6.17 -32.59
CA ILE A 68 -11.74 6.52 -33.49
C ILE A 68 -10.87 5.29 -33.77
N ASN A 69 -10.49 4.57 -32.72
CA ASN A 69 -9.62 3.40 -32.79
C ASN A 69 -10.24 2.23 -33.56
N ASP A 70 -11.54 2.00 -33.43
CA ASP A 70 -12.28 0.97 -34.16
C ASP A 70 -12.26 1.22 -35.69
N ALA A 71 -12.04 2.46 -36.12
CA ALA A 71 -12.01 2.88 -37.51
C ALA A 71 -10.60 3.22 -38.04
N ARG A 72 -9.56 3.10 -37.20
CA ARG A 72 -8.14 3.25 -37.57
C ARG A 72 -7.50 1.86 -37.79
N ASP A 73 -6.51 1.78 -38.68
CA ASP A 73 -5.72 0.56 -38.87
C ASP A 73 -4.58 0.48 -37.84
N LEU A 74 -4.93 0.06 -36.63
CA LEU A 74 -3.98 -0.07 -35.52
C LEU A 74 -3.07 -1.28 -35.63
N ILE A 75 -3.34 -2.21 -36.57
CA ILE A 75 -2.47 -3.38 -36.82
C ILE A 75 -1.21 -2.90 -37.55
N SER A 76 -1.38 -2.08 -38.57
CA SER A 76 -0.27 -1.55 -39.37
C SER A 76 0.36 -0.30 -38.74
N GLN A 77 -0.42 0.47 -37.96
CA GLN A 77 0.00 1.75 -37.37
C GLN A 77 -0.40 1.85 -35.89
N PRO A 78 0.21 1.08 -34.99
CA PRO A 78 -0.15 1.06 -33.56
C PRO A 78 0.01 2.43 -32.88
N ASP A 79 1.03 3.21 -33.25
CA ASP A 79 1.28 4.56 -32.70
C ASP A 79 0.16 5.56 -33.04
N SER A 80 -0.70 5.23 -34.00
CA SER A 80 -1.88 6.02 -34.35
C SER A 80 -3.06 5.81 -33.40
N ALA A 81 -2.97 4.99 -32.36
CA ALA A 81 -4.08 4.79 -31.42
C ALA A 81 -4.46 6.09 -30.68
N ALA A 82 -5.71 6.53 -30.77
CA ALA A 82 -6.26 7.64 -30.01
C ALA A 82 -6.29 7.31 -28.51
N SER A 83 -5.72 8.19 -27.68
CA SER A 83 -5.76 8.11 -26.22
C SER A 83 -6.94 8.91 -25.68
N ALA A 84 -7.60 8.40 -24.65
CA ALA A 84 -8.67 9.13 -23.98
C ALA A 84 -8.14 10.32 -23.17
N ALA A 85 -6.92 10.20 -22.62
CA ALA A 85 -6.24 11.29 -21.93
C ALA A 85 -5.89 12.44 -22.88
N ASP A 86 -5.39 12.15 -24.08
CA ASP A 86 -5.12 13.16 -25.11
C ASP A 86 -6.39 13.93 -25.51
N ILE A 87 -7.49 13.21 -25.75
CA ILE A 87 -8.78 13.80 -26.11
C ILE A 87 -9.31 14.72 -24.98
N THR A 88 -9.12 14.31 -23.73
CA THR A 88 -9.47 15.13 -22.56
C THR A 88 -8.58 16.36 -22.47
N ALA A 89 -7.27 16.20 -22.68
CA ALA A 89 -6.32 17.31 -22.64
C ALA A 89 -6.57 18.33 -23.76
N MET A 90 -6.88 17.88 -24.98
CA MET A 90 -7.27 18.77 -26.08
C MET A 90 -8.50 19.60 -25.75
N GLY A 91 -9.55 18.98 -25.22
CA GLY A 91 -10.78 19.69 -24.84
C GLY A 91 -10.57 20.70 -23.70
N LEU A 92 -9.69 20.37 -22.75
CA LEU A 92 -9.29 21.33 -21.70
C LEU A 92 -8.46 22.48 -22.26
N ILE A 93 -7.50 22.22 -23.15
CA ILE A 93 -6.71 23.28 -23.79
C ILE A 93 -7.63 24.26 -24.53
N ASP A 94 -8.54 23.77 -25.36
CA ASP A 94 -9.45 24.63 -26.13
C ASP A 94 -10.42 25.43 -25.22
N GLU A 95 -10.95 24.83 -24.15
CA GLU A 95 -11.72 25.54 -23.12
C GLU A 95 -10.92 26.66 -22.45
N ILE A 96 -9.63 26.43 -22.18
CA ILE A 96 -8.73 27.45 -21.62
C ILE A 96 -8.56 28.60 -22.61
N LEU A 97 -8.31 28.30 -23.87
CA LEU A 97 -8.16 29.32 -24.91
C LEU A 97 -9.44 30.16 -25.03
N HIS A 98 -10.61 29.53 -25.02
CA HIS A 98 -11.89 30.23 -24.95
C HIS A 98 -12.03 31.12 -23.72
N SER A 99 -11.62 30.63 -22.55
CA SER A 99 -11.70 31.39 -21.30
C SER A 99 -10.82 32.63 -21.34
N VAL A 100 -9.61 32.51 -21.92
CA VAL A 100 -8.70 33.65 -22.13
C VAL A 100 -9.32 34.66 -23.11
N ILE A 101 -9.91 34.21 -24.22
CA ILE A 101 -10.58 35.09 -25.20
C ILE A 101 -11.80 35.77 -24.57
N ALA A 102 -12.64 35.03 -23.86
CA ALA A 102 -13.83 35.56 -23.20
C ALA A 102 -13.46 36.65 -22.19
N ARG A 103 -12.39 36.44 -21.44
CA ARG A 103 -11.87 37.45 -20.53
C ARG A 103 -11.31 38.66 -21.25
N TYR A 104 -10.55 38.48 -22.33
CA TYR A 104 -10.08 39.59 -23.15
C TYR A 104 -11.24 40.46 -23.64
N ARG A 105 -12.36 39.84 -24.02
CA ARG A 105 -13.60 40.55 -24.36
C ARG A 105 -14.18 41.31 -23.17
N GLN A 106 -14.14 40.74 -21.97
CA GLN A 106 -14.70 41.39 -20.78
C GLN A 106 -13.86 42.56 -20.27
N GLU A 107 -12.53 42.38 -20.21
CA GLU A 107 -11.63 43.32 -19.53
C GLU A 107 -10.94 44.32 -20.46
N VAL A 108 -10.75 43.96 -21.74
CA VAL A 108 -9.97 44.76 -22.68
C VAL A 108 -10.85 45.37 -23.76
N ASN A 109 -11.57 44.55 -24.54
CA ASN A 109 -12.39 45.03 -25.64
C ASN A 109 -13.65 44.16 -25.87
N PRO A 110 -14.84 44.58 -25.39
CA PRO A 110 -16.10 43.86 -25.56
C PRO A 110 -16.56 43.67 -27.01
N ARG A 111 -16.07 44.52 -27.93
CA ARG A 111 -16.44 44.50 -29.35
C ARG A 111 -15.31 43.99 -30.24
N VAL A 112 -14.28 43.35 -29.67
CA VAL A 112 -13.06 42.94 -30.40
C VAL A 112 -13.34 42.16 -31.68
N PHE A 113 -14.25 41.18 -31.68
CA PHE A 113 -14.58 40.41 -32.89
C PHE A 113 -15.48 41.17 -33.87
N GLN A 114 -16.33 42.07 -33.39
CA GLN A 114 -17.09 42.97 -34.26
C GLN A 114 -16.16 43.95 -34.99
N GLU A 115 -15.18 44.49 -34.26
CA GLU A 115 -14.13 45.36 -34.80
C GLU A 115 -13.19 44.59 -35.74
N ALA A 116 -12.84 43.34 -35.41
CA ALA A 116 -12.06 42.46 -36.27
C ALA A 116 -12.76 42.20 -37.60
N ILE A 117 -14.08 41.91 -37.59
CA ILE A 117 -14.88 41.76 -38.82
C ILE A 117 -14.81 43.06 -39.66
N THR A 118 -14.96 44.22 -39.01
CA THR A 118 -14.92 45.53 -39.68
C THR A 118 -13.54 45.82 -40.26
N TYR A 119 -12.47 45.44 -39.56
CA TYR A 119 -11.09 45.54 -40.02
C TYR A 119 -10.83 44.64 -41.24
N LEU A 120 -11.23 43.36 -41.15
CA LEU A 120 -11.08 42.39 -42.23
C LEU A 120 -11.80 42.82 -43.52
N GLN A 121 -12.93 43.54 -43.41
CA GLN A 121 -13.66 44.08 -44.57
C GLN A 121 -12.88 45.15 -45.35
N GLN A 122 -11.80 45.71 -44.79
CA GLN A 122 -10.94 46.67 -45.48
C GLN A 122 -9.97 45.97 -46.44
N GLU A 123 -9.62 44.70 -46.16
CA GLU A 123 -8.65 43.91 -46.93
C GLU A 123 -9.25 42.74 -47.71
N ILE A 124 -10.45 42.29 -47.30
CA ILE A 124 -11.18 41.15 -47.87
C ILE A 124 -12.58 41.60 -48.23
N SER A 125 -13.04 41.26 -49.44
CA SER A 125 -14.38 41.68 -49.86
C SER A 125 -15.46 40.99 -49.01
N LEU A 126 -16.57 41.68 -48.74
CA LEU A 126 -17.69 41.13 -47.97
C LEU A 126 -18.19 39.77 -48.51
N PRO A 127 -18.32 39.56 -49.84
CA PRO A 127 -18.70 38.25 -50.37
C PRO A 127 -17.68 37.13 -50.08
N GLU A 128 -16.38 37.43 -50.13
CA GLU A 128 -15.33 36.44 -49.80
C GLU A 128 -15.34 36.07 -48.32
N LEU A 129 -15.52 37.05 -47.44
CA LEU A 129 -15.63 36.82 -45.99
C LEU A 129 -16.87 35.99 -45.64
N GLU A 130 -18.04 36.35 -46.18
CA GLU A 130 -19.28 35.60 -45.96
C GLU A 130 -19.22 34.18 -46.53
N THR A 131 -18.61 33.99 -47.70
CA THR A 131 -18.40 32.66 -48.29
C THR A 131 -17.52 31.80 -47.37
N THR A 132 -16.48 32.39 -46.79
CA THR A 132 -15.58 31.67 -45.87
C THR A 132 -16.30 31.29 -44.57
N LEU A 133 -17.07 32.19 -43.97
CA LEU A 133 -17.87 31.91 -42.78
C LEU A 133 -18.93 30.82 -43.04
N GLN A 134 -19.57 30.84 -44.22
CA GLN A 134 -20.52 29.81 -44.62
C GLN A 134 -19.85 28.44 -44.78
N GLN A 135 -18.70 28.40 -45.44
CA GLN A 135 -17.94 27.15 -45.60
C GLN A 135 -17.48 26.62 -44.24
N PHE A 136 -17.00 27.47 -43.34
CA PHE A 136 -16.61 27.08 -41.99
C PHE A 136 -17.80 26.46 -41.21
N VAL A 137 -18.96 27.12 -41.19
CA VAL A 137 -20.16 26.60 -40.52
C VAL A 137 -20.71 25.34 -41.21
N ASN A 138 -20.42 25.13 -42.49
CA ASN A 138 -20.78 23.89 -43.16
C ASN A 138 -19.88 22.72 -42.72
N ASP A 139 -18.57 22.97 -42.67
CA ASP A 139 -17.53 21.96 -42.40
C ASP A 139 -17.41 21.64 -40.90
N PHE A 140 -17.68 22.64 -40.05
CA PHE A 140 -17.72 22.56 -38.59
C PHE A 140 -19.09 22.99 -38.05
N PRO A 141 -20.15 22.22 -38.33
CA PRO A 141 -21.51 22.68 -38.09
C PRO A 141 -21.89 22.71 -36.61
N PRO A 142 -22.50 23.81 -36.15
CA PRO A 142 -23.31 23.82 -34.94
C PRO A 142 -24.34 22.70 -34.94
N LEU A 143 -24.74 22.20 -33.77
CA LEU A 143 -25.66 21.06 -33.69
C LEU A 143 -26.98 21.32 -34.42
N GLN A 144 -27.49 22.55 -34.37
CA GLN A 144 -28.71 22.96 -35.10
C GLN A 144 -28.54 22.90 -36.63
N VAL A 145 -27.33 23.14 -37.14
CA VAL A 145 -27.02 23.05 -38.57
C VAL A 145 -26.74 21.60 -38.98
N TYR A 146 -26.05 20.84 -38.13
CA TYR A 146 -25.75 19.43 -38.39
C TYR A 146 -27.02 18.57 -38.43
N THR A 147 -27.95 18.80 -37.50
CA THR A 147 -29.24 18.09 -37.42
C THR A 147 -30.31 18.60 -38.41
N GLY A 148 -29.99 19.62 -39.21
CA GLY A 148 -30.90 20.19 -40.20
C GLY A 148 -32.01 21.10 -39.63
N GLN A 149 -31.95 21.48 -38.35
CA GLN A 149 -32.92 22.39 -37.73
C GLN A 149 -32.80 23.83 -38.26
N LYS A 150 -31.59 24.25 -38.69
CA LYS A 150 -31.33 25.53 -39.36
C LYS A 150 -30.41 25.33 -40.56
N THR A 151 -30.58 26.14 -41.60
CA THR A 151 -29.58 26.24 -42.66
C THR A 151 -28.37 27.07 -42.19
N VAL A 152 -27.23 26.93 -42.87
CA VAL A 152 -26.01 27.73 -42.60
C VAL A 152 -26.32 29.23 -42.61
N LEU A 153 -27.07 29.70 -43.61
CA LEU A 153 -27.47 31.11 -43.75
C LEU A 153 -28.38 31.57 -42.60
N GLN A 154 -29.35 30.74 -42.20
CA GLN A 154 -30.24 31.03 -41.08
C GLN A 154 -29.47 31.09 -39.76
N TYR A 155 -28.46 30.22 -39.59
CA TYR A 155 -27.59 30.27 -38.44
C TYR A 155 -26.77 31.57 -38.44
N LEU A 156 -26.00 31.86 -39.47
CA LEU A 156 -25.14 33.06 -39.51
C LEU A 156 -25.90 34.39 -39.37
N ALA A 157 -27.17 34.45 -39.79
CA ALA A 157 -28.03 35.62 -39.61
C ALA A 157 -28.53 35.83 -38.16
N GLY A 158 -28.37 34.84 -37.29
CA GLY A 158 -28.81 34.89 -35.89
C GLY A 158 -27.78 35.48 -34.93
N SER A 159 -28.21 35.57 -33.67
CA SER A 159 -27.37 35.90 -32.54
C SER A 159 -27.75 35.05 -31.33
N SER A 160 -26.80 34.85 -30.43
CA SER A 160 -26.99 34.18 -29.14
C SER A 160 -26.36 35.04 -28.05
N ASN A 161 -27.09 35.27 -26.96
CA ASN A 161 -26.63 36.05 -25.80
C ASN A 161 -26.04 37.42 -26.15
N GLY A 162 -26.65 38.10 -27.13
CA GLY A 162 -26.23 39.42 -27.60
C GLY A 162 -25.00 39.42 -28.52
N VAL A 163 -24.42 38.25 -28.84
CA VAL A 163 -23.28 38.09 -29.75
C VAL A 163 -23.77 37.56 -31.10
N SER A 164 -23.33 38.18 -32.20
CA SER A 164 -23.65 37.70 -33.55
C SER A 164 -23.05 36.32 -33.80
N HIS A 165 -23.77 35.42 -34.46
CA HIS A 165 -23.21 34.12 -34.86
C HIS A 165 -22.02 34.24 -35.82
N ARG A 166 -21.87 35.39 -36.50
CA ARG A 166 -20.67 35.70 -37.29
C ARG A 166 -19.43 35.96 -36.43
N GLU A 167 -19.59 36.68 -35.32
CA GLU A 167 -18.50 36.89 -34.37
C GLU A 167 -18.08 35.57 -33.74
N MET A 168 -19.06 34.74 -33.37
CA MET A 168 -18.80 33.40 -32.85
C MET A 168 -18.05 32.56 -33.88
N ALA A 169 -18.51 32.50 -35.14
CA ALA A 169 -17.83 31.76 -36.20
C ALA A 169 -16.39 32.25 -36.45
N LEU A 170 -16.12 33.55 -36.30
CA LEU A 170 -14.77 34.10 -36.44
C LEU A 170 -13.86 33.72 -35.24
N GLU A 171 -14.38 33.74 -34.01
CA GLU A 171 -13.69 33.24 -32.81
C GLU A 171 -13.33 31.75 -32.97
N GLU A 172 -14.30 30.95 -33.40
CA GLU A 172 -14.12 29.51 -33.66
C GLU A 172 -13.06 29.22 -34.74
N MET A 173 -13.09 29.98 -35.84
CA MET A 173 -12.09 29.83 -36.92
C MET A 173 -10.67 30.11 -36.42
N LEU A 174 -10.51 31.03 -35.46
CA LEU A 174 -9.21 31.31 -34.84
C LEU A 174 -8.72 30.11 -34.00
N LEU A 175 -9.61 29.45 -33.24
CA LEU A 175 -9.26 28.26 -32.47
C LEU A 175 -9.03 27.02 -33.35
N LEU A 176 -9.76 26.90 -34.45
CA LEU A 176 -9.46 25.92 -35.51
C LEU A 176 -8.04 26.11 -36.05
N TRP A 177 -7.62 27.36 -36.26
CA TRP A 177 -6.26 27.67 -36.69
C TRP A 177 -5.24 27.23 -35.63
N PHE A 178 -5.46 27.51 -34.35
CA PHE A 178 -4.58 27.04 -33.28
C PHE A 178 -4.48 25.51 -33.24
N SER A 179 -5.61 24.80 -33.33
CA SER A 179 -5.63 23.33 -33.35
C SER A 179 -4.81 22.75 -34.50
N ASN A 180 -4.85 23.38 -35.69
CA ASN A 180 -4.08 22.91 -36.85
C ASN A 180 -2.58 23.24 -36.81
N ASN A 181 -2.20 24.28 -36.06
CA ASN A 181 -0.81 24.71 -35.91
C ASN A 181 -0.11 24.11 -34.68
N ASN A 182 -0.87 23.55 -33.73
CA ASN A 182 -0.32 22.87 -32.57
C ASN A 182 0.25 21.48 -32.98
N PRO A 183 1.56 21.24 -32.86
CA PRO A 183 2.14 19.96 -33.32
C PRO A 183 1.64 18.76 -32.50
N ALA A 184 1.32 18.94 -31.22
CA ALA A 184 0.77 17.88 -30.37
C ALA A 184 -0.63 17.42 -30.81
N PHE A 185 -1.37 18.28 -31.50
CA PHE A 185 -2.68 17.96 -32.07
C PHE A 185 -2.57 17.13 -33.36
N ALA A 186 -1.41 17.06 -34.01
CA ALA A 186 -1.28 16.50 -35.36
C ALA A 186 -1.82 15.06 -35.52
N LYS A 187 -1.73 14.24 -34.46
CA LYS A 187 -2.28 12.87 -34.39
C LYS A 187 -3.80 12.79 -34.54
N TYR A 188 -4.51 13.89 -34.26
CA TYR A 188 -5.96 13.99 -34.26
C TYR A 188 -6.49 14.91 -35.38
N ARG A 189 -5.64 15.24 -36.36
CA ARG A 189 -5.94 16.22 -37.41
C ARG A 189 -7.26 15.95 -38.15
N GLU A 190 -7.70 14.70 -38.28
CA GLU A 190 -8.98 14.40 -38.93
C GLU A 190 -10.20 15.02 -38.22
N LEU A 191 -10.08 15.34 -36.93
CA LEU A 191 -11.17 15.96 -36.17
C LEU A 191 -11.31 17.44 -36.54
N PHE A 192 -10.25 18.12 -36.94
CA PHE A 192 -10.23 19.57 -37.14
C PHE A 192 -9.47 20.00 -38.40
N ASP A 193 -9.39 19.16 -39.43
CA ASP A 193 -8.67 19.48 -40.67
C ASP A 193 -9.24 20.73 -41.37
N ASP A 194 -8.41 21.76 -41.55
CA ASP A 194 -8.76 23.02 -42.19
C ASP A 194 -8.32 23.12 -43.67
N GLN A 195 -7.84 22.02 -44.28
CA GLN A 195 -7.30 22.03 -45.64
C GLN A 195 -8.30 22.55 -46.69
N GLU A 196 -9.57 22.17 -46.60
CA GLU A 196 -10.60 22.65 -47.54
C GLU A 196 -10.83 24.16 -47.41
N LEU A 197 -10.80 24.70 -46.18
CA LEU A 197 -10.89 26.13 -45.94
C LEU A 197 -9.66 26.85 -46.50
N ARG A 198 -8.45 26.33 -46.25
CA ARG A 198 -7.19 26.93 -46.74
C ARG A 198 -7.11 27.01 -48.27
N GLN A 199 -7.61 26.00 -48.96
CA GLN A 199 -7.48 25.90 -50.42
C GLN A 199 -8.59 26.63 -51.18
N ASN A 200 -9.82 26.67 -50.64
CA ASN A 200 -11.00 27.08 -51.40
C ASN A 200 -11.62 28.40 -50.93
N THR A 201 -11.10 29.03 -49.88
CA THR A 201 -11.70 30.25 -49.28
C THR A 201 -10.66 31.32 -48.95
N ALA A 202 -11.11 32.47 -48.44
CA ALA A 202 -10.22 33.53 -47.98
C ALA A 202 -9.58 33.25 -46.60
N TYR A 203 -9.75 32.05 -46.03
CA TYR A 203 -9.30 31.69 -44.68
C TYR A 203 -7.84 32.06 -44.34
N PRO A 204 -6.81 31.79 -45.20
CA PRO A 204 -5.43 32.21 -44.89
C PRO A 204 -5.27 33.73 -44.80
N ARG A 205 -5.97 34.49 -45.67
CA ARG A 205 -5.99 35.95 -45.62
C ARG A 205 -6.70 36.46 -44.37
N ILE A 206 -7.80 35.79 -43.97
CA ILE A 206 -8.51 36.12 -42.72
C ILE A 206 -7.58 35.91 -41.52
N MET A 207 -6.85 34.81 -41.43
CA MET A 207 -5.94 34.55 -40.29
C MET A 207 -4.78 35.55 -40.25
N THR A 208 -4.19 35.89 -41.40
CA THR A 208 -3.18 36.97 -41.47
C THR A 208 -3.77 38.32 -41.07
N GLY A 209 -4.97 38.66 -41.53
CA GLY A 209 -5.66 39.90 -41.16
C GLY A 209 -6.04 39.95 -39.68
N MET A 210 -6.46 38.82 -39.09
CA MET A 210 -6.71 38.68 -37.65
C MET A 210 -5.44 38.94 -36.84
N ARG A 211 -4.30 38.42 -37.29
CA ARG A 211 -3.00 38.71 -36.67
C ARG A 211 -2.66 40.20 -36.70
N SER A 212 -2.73 40.82 -37.88
CA SER A 212 -2.50 42.26 -38.03
C SER A 212 -3.47 43.10 -37.19
N PHE A 213 -4.73 42.68 -37.09
CA PHE A 213 -5.72 43.34 -36.24
C PHE A 213 -5.31 43.27 -34.76
N PHE A 214 -4.97 42.09 -34.23
CA PHE A 214 -4.58 41.93 -32.84
C PHE A 214 -3.25 42.62 -32.48
N ASP A 215 -2.34 42.85 -33.44
CA ASP A 215 -1.17 43.72 -33.25
C ASP A 215 -1.54 45.18 -32.92
N THR A 216 -2.74 45.63 -33.32
CA THR A 216 -3.25 46.98 -33.00
C THR A 216 -4.01 47.04 -31.68
N GLN A 217 -4.34 45.89 -31.09
CA GLN A 217 -5.15 45.82 -29.89
C GLN A 217 -4.28 45.85 -28.62
N PRO A 218 -4.81 46.32 -27.47
CA PRO A 218 -4.04 46.31 -26.22
C PRO A 218 -3.62 44.89 -25.82
N PRO A 219 -2.44 44.72 -25.20
CA PRO A 219 -2.02 43.43 -24.66
C PRO A 219 -2.90 43.00 -23.48
N LEU A 220 -2.79 41.73 -23.11
CA LEU A 220 -3.46 41.17 -21.92
C LEU A 220 -2.94 41.84 -20.63
N PRO A 221 -3.82 42.33 -19.74
CA PRO A 221 -3.39 42.97 -18.49
C PRO A 221 -2.68 41.98 -17.55
N GLY A 222 -1.57 42.41 -16.94
CA GLY A 222 -0.96 41.71 -15.79
C GLY A 222 0.04 40.58 -16.08
N LEU A 223 0.42 40.36 -17.35
CA LEU A 223 1.37 39.30 -17.74
C LEU A 223 2.63 39.87 -18.41
N ALA A 224 3.81 39.39 -17.99
CA ALA A 224 5.07 39.64 -18.68
C ALA A 224 5.21 38.61 -19.82
N GLY A 225 4.65 38.92 -21.00
CA GLY A 225 4.64 38.03 -22.17
C GLY A 225 4.50 38.81 -23.49
N PRO A 226 4.54 38.15 -24.66
CA PRO A 226 4.63 38.81 -25.96
C PRO A 226 3.37 39.62 -26.36
N GLY A 227 3.62 40.78 -26.98
CA GLY A 227 2.82 41.46 -28.01
C GLY A 227 1.29 41.52 -27.87
N ASN A 228 0.61 40.47 -28.36
CA ASN A 228 -0.83 40.44 -28.64
C ASN A 228 -1.53 39.14 -28.16
N LEU A 229 -2.87 39.08 -28.25
CA LEU A 229 -3.67 37.93 -27.81
C LEU A 229 -3.29 36.61 -28.52
N ILE A 230 -2.99 36.66 -29.82
CA ILE A 230 -2.66 35.45 -30.61
C ILE A 230 -1.31 34.86 -30.16
N ASP A 231 -0.32 35.70 -29.89
CA ASP A 231 0.97 35.25 -29.37
C ASP A 231 0.83 34.60 -28.01
N PHE A 232 0.02 35.20 -27.14
CA PHE A 232 -0.24 34.64 -25.82
C PHE A 232 -0.88 33.26 -25.91
N LEU A 233 -1.96 33.11 -26.68
CA LEU A 233 -2.64 31.83 -26.90
C LEU A 233 -1.71 30.76 -27.54
N SER A 234 -0.65 31.19 -28.24
CA SER A 234 0.33 30.29 -28.86
C SER A 234 1.37 29.72 -27.89
N LEU A 235 1.58 30.36 -26.73
CA LEU A 235 2.67 30.01 -25.82
C LEU A 235 2.74 28.52 -25.44
N PRO A 236 1.64 27.82 -25.11
CA PRO A 236 1.73 26.43 -24.64
C PRO A 236 2.39 25.53 -25.68
N PHE A 237 1.94 25.57 -26.93
CA PHE A 237 2.50 24.73 -27.99
C PHE A 237 3.80 25.27 -28.59
N LEU A 238 4.15 26.54 -28.36
CA LEU A 238 5.49 27.06 -28.70
C LEU A 238 6.54 26.61 -27.67
N SER A 239 6.17 26.58 -26.39
CA SER A 239 7.05 26.15 -25.30
C SER A 239 7.18 24.64 -25.22
N VAL A 240 6.08 23.90 -25.39
CA VAL A 240 6.05 22.43 -25.31
C VAL A 240 5.28 21.82 -26.49
N PRO A 241 5.87 21.80 -27.70
CA PRO A 241 5.15 21.44 -28.93
C PRO A 241 4.75 19.96 -29.03
N GLY A 242 5.41 19.07 -28.30
CA GLY A 242 5.31 17.62 -28.51
C GLY A 242 4.27 16.89 -27.65
N SER A 243 3.67 17.54 -26.65
CA SER A 243 2.87 16.86 -25.63
C SER A 243 1.70 17.71 -25.14
N LEU A 244 0.48 17.19 -25.25
CA LEU A 244 -0.75 17.87 -24.78
C LEU A 244 -0.76 18.03 -23.26
N VAL A 245 -0.23 17.04 -22.53
CA VAL A 245 -0.22 17.06 -21.07
C VAL A 245 0.84 18.01 -20.54
N ASP A 246 2.00 18.09 -21.19
CA ASP A 246 3.00 19.08 -20.80
C ASP A 246 2.55 20.51 -21.15
N GLN A 247 1.73 20.69 -22.19
CA GLN A 247 1.05 21.96 -22.45
C GLN A 247 0.09 22.32 -21.30
N LEU A 248 -0.68 21.36 -20.76
CA LEU A 248 -1.51 21.59 -19.57
C LEU A 248 -0.68 21.91 -18.32
N ARG A 249 0.45 21.21 -18.10
CA ARG A 249 1.39 21.51 -17.00
C ARG A 249 1.95 22.93 -17.14
N PHE A 250 2.37 23.31 -18.35
CA PHE A 250 2.83 24.66 -18.67
C PHE A 250 1.75 25.71 -18.39
N ILE A 251 0.52 25.51 -18.85
CA ILE A 251 -0.59 26.43 -18.61
C ILE A 251 -0.85 26.57 -17.10
N ARG A 252 -0.89 25.46 -16.36
CA ARG A 252 -1.09 25.46 -14.90
C ARG A 252 -0.02 26.32 -14.20
N GLU A 253 1.24 26.12 -14.55
CA GLU A 253 2.38 26.80 -13.93
C GLU A 253 2.49 28.28 -14.32
N ASN A 254 2.14 28.64 -15.56
CA ASN A 254 2.42 29.98 -16.10
C ASN A 254 1.20 30.90 -16.18
N TRP A 255 -0.01 30.35 -16.31
CA TRP A 255 -1.22 31.15 -16.58
C TRP A 255 -2.16 31.26 -15.40
N GLY A 256 -1.96 30.50 -14.34
CA GLY A 256 -3.08 30.35 -13.44
C GLY A 256 -3.31 31.47 -12.41
N THR A 257 -2.33 32.35 -12.16
CA THR A 257 -2.60 33.67 -11.52
C THR A 257 -3.43 34.57 -12.42
N TYR A 258 -3.23 34.46 -13.74
CA TYR A 258 -4.08 35.11 -14.72
C TYR A 258 -5.47 34.47 -14.64
N LEU A 259 -5.65 33.17 -14.82
CA LEU A 259 -6.98 32.53 -14.81
C LEU A 259 -7.81 32.73 -13.52
N ARG A 260 -7.22 33.19 -12.39
CA ARG A 260 -7.96 33.63 -11.17
C ARG A 260 -7.39 34.90 -10.50
N PRO A 261 -7.74 36.12 -10.97
CA PRO A 261 -7.20 37.38 -10.44
C PRO A 261 -7.75 37.77 -9.07
N GLU A 262 -8.98 37.34 -8.76
CA GLU A 262 -9.71 37.67 -7.52
C GLU A 262 -8.96 37.24 -6.26
N LEU A 263 -8.03 36.29 -6.39
CA LEU A 263 -7.28 35.68 -5.30
C LEU A 263 -5.90 36.31 -5.10
N GLY A 264 -5.32 37.00 -6.10
CA GLY A 264 -4.06 37.77 -5.97
C GLY A 264 -2.83 37.01 -5.45
N ILE A 265 -2.82 35.68 -5.49
CA ILE A 265 -1.88 34.80 -4.79
C ILE A 265 -1.39 33.69 -5.76
N SER A 266 -0.14 33.23 -5.64
CA SER A 266 0.39 32.12 -6.44
C SER A 266 -0.26 30.78 -6.05
N TRP A 267 -0.28 29.81 -6.96
CA TRP A 267 -0.87 28.48 -6.71
C TRP A 267 -0.30 27.76 -5.49
N GLU A 268 1.01 27.90 -5.24
CA GLU A 268 1.66 27.30 -4.07
C GLU A 268 1.16 27.90 -2.75
N ALA A 269 0.77 29.18 -2.75
CA ALA A 269 0.24 29.86 -1.58
C ALA A 269 -1.28 29.64 -1.40
N LEU A 270 -2.02 29.33 -2.48
CA LEU A 270 -3.42 28.91 -2.42
C LEU A 270 -3.62 27.53 -1.76
N LEU A 271 -2.64 26.64 -1.92
CA LEU A 271 -2.62 25.30 -1.31
C LEU A 271 -1.94 25.28 0.07
N SER A 272 -1.54 26.44 0.60
CA SER A 272 -1.05 26.54 1.97
C SER A 272 -2.20 26.37 2.97
N SER A 273 -1.93 25.65 4.07
CA SER A 273 -2.86 25.47 5.20
C SER A 273 -3.42 26.81 5.69
N ASP A 274 -2.55 27.84 5.76
CA ASP A 274 -2.87 29.17 6.26
C ASP A 274 -3.90 29.92 5.40
N PHE A 275 -3.93 29.69 4.08
CA PHE A 275 -4.88 30.33 3.19
C PHE A 275 -6.26 29.67 3.28
N MET A 276 -6.30 28.34 3.28
CA MET A 276 -7.54 27.55 3.34
C MET A 276 -8.29 27.77 4.66
N GLU A 277 -7.57 27.91 5.78
CA GLU A 277 -8.16 28.20 7.10
C GLU A 277 -8.80 29.60 7.16
N ARG A 278 -8.27 30.56 6.38
CA ARG A 278 -8.68 31.97 6.45
C ARG A 278 -9.79 32.35 5.47
N TRP A 279 -9.89 31.66 4.33
CA TRP A 279 -10.79 32.07 3.23
C TRP A 279 -11.67 30.95 2.66
N GLY A 280 -11.51 29.70 3.13
CA GLY A 280 -12.23 28.54 2.61
C GLY A 280 -11.69 28.01 1.26
N VAL A 281 -12.15 26.84 0.85
CA VAL A 281 -11.71 26.16 -0.39
C VAL A 281 -12.26 26.91 -1.62
N PRO A 282 -11.42 27.36 -2.57
CA PRO A 282 -11.89 27.99 -3.81
C PRO A 282 -12.77 27.04 -4.64
N ASN A 283 -13.78 27.60 -5.32
CA ASN A 283 -14.74 26.86 -6.14
C ASN A 283 -14.02 26.00 -7.22
N PRO A 284 -14.20 24.65 -7.30
CA PRO A 284 -13.10 23.74 -7.62
C PRO A 284 -13.01 23.25 -9.07
N ASP A 285 -13.59 23.93 -10.07
CA ASP A 285 -13.78 23.28 -11.38
C ASP A 285 -12.47 23.14 -12.19
N PHE A 286 -11.70 24.20 -12.41
CA PHE A 286 -10.62 24.19 -13.40
C PHE A 286 -9.33 23.42 -13.01
N GLU A 287 -8.78 23.68 -11.82
CA GLU A 287 -7.51 23.07 -11.38
C GLU A 287 -7.70 21.57 -11.10
N THR A 288 -8.76 21.20 -10.40
CA THR A 288 -9.14 19.80 -10.16
C THR A 288 -9.26 19.04 -11.47
N ARG A 289 -9.88 19.63 -12.51
CA ARG A 289 -10.04 19.01 -13.83
C ARG A 289 -8.70 18.88 -14.57
N THR A 290 -7.84 19.89 -14.51
CA THR A 290 -6.49 19.84 -15.09
C THR A 290 -5.65 18.76 -14.42
N LEU A 291 -5.63 18.71 -13.09
CA LEU A 291 -4.92 17.71 -12.31
C LEU A 291 -5.43 16.29 -12.58
N ARG A 292 -6.76 16.11 -12.65
CA ARG A 292 -7.36 14.82 -13.03
C ARG A 292 -7.01 14.40 -14.45
N SER A 293 -6.91 15.34 -15.40
CA SER A 293 -6.48 15.02 -16.77
C SER A 293 -5.02 14.59 -16.82
N ILE A 294 -4.17 15.19 -15.99
CA ILE A 294 -2.77 14.75 -15.81
C ILE A 294 -2.74 13.35 -15.21
N ASP A 295 -3.49 13.09 -14.12
CA ASP A 295 -3.58 11.76 -13.51
C ASP A 295 -4.06 10.71 -14.50
N PHE A 296 -5.05 11.05 -15.33
CA PHE A 296 -5.60 10.14 -16.34
C PHE A 296 -4.56 9.77 -17.41
N TYR A 297 -3.72 10.74 -17.82
CA TYR A 297 -2.60 10.48 -18.71
C TYR A 297 -1.54 9.57 -18.08
N GLU A 298 -1.12 9.88 -16.85
CA GLU A 298 -0.16 9.06 -16.11
C GLU A 298 -0.69 7.63 -15.96
N GLU A 299 -1.99 7.46 -15.67
CA GLU A 299 -2.64 6.16 -15.56
C GLU A 299 -2.57 5.35 -16.86
N GLU A 300 -2.88 5.96 -18.01
CA GLU A 300 -2.88 5.32 -19.34
C GLU A 300 -1.46 4.99 -19.83
N HIS A 301 -0.45 5.78 -19.44
CA HIS A 301 0.94 5.62 -19.88
C HIS A 301 1.84 4.86 -18.90
N LYS A 302 1.36 4.54 -17.69
CA LYS A 302 2.07 3.69 -16.74
C LYS A 302 2.16 2.28 -17.32
N MET A 303 3.37 1.84 -17.71
CA MET A 303 3.61 0.47 -18.15
C MET A 303 3.38 -0.51 -16.99
N ARG A 304 2.22 -1.18 -16.99
CA ARG A 304 1.85 -2.14 -15.91
C ARG A 304 1.98 -3.61 -16.32
N PHE A 305 2.15 -3.91 -17.61
CA PHE A 305 2.13 -5.27 -18.12
C PHE A 305 3.34 -5.57 -19.01
N ASN A 306 4.20 -6.48 -18.54
CA ASN A 306 5.19 -7.16 -19.37
C ASN A 306 5.08 -8.67 -19.10
N PRO A 307 4.41 -9.45 -19.97
CA PRO A 307 4.25 -10.89 -19.79
C PRO A 307 5.59 -11.58 -20.01
N GLY A 308 6.41 -11.67 -18.96
CA GLY A 308 7.76 -12.25 -19.02
C GLY A 308 8.75 -11.67 -18.02
N MET A 309 8.48 -10.51 -17.43
CA MET A 309 9.17 -10.05 -16.23
C MET A 309 8.30 -10.39 -15.03
N GLY A 310 8.90 -10.85 -13.93
CA GLY A 310 8.19 -11.15 -12.68
C GLY A 310 7.42 -9.93 -12.13
N PRO A 311 6.82 -10.03 -10.92
CA PRO A 311 6.16 -8.88 -10.31
C PRO A 311 7.09 -7.65 -10.40
N ALA A 312 6.57 -6.55 -10.96
CA ALA A 312 7.32 -5.31 -11.05
C ALA A 312 7.88 -4.98 -9.65
N PRO A 313 9.09 -4.42 -9.54
CA PRO A 313 9.61 -3.98 -8.24
C PRO A 313 8.54 -3.12 -7.58
N THR A 314 8.07 -3.53 -6.42
CA THR A 314 7.18 -2.70 -5.61
C THR A 314 7.99 -1.45 -5.25
N GLU A 315 7.79 -0.35 -5.97
CA GLU A 315 8.30 0.94 -5.56
C GLU A 315 7.56 1.30 -4.27
N VAL A 316 8.22 1.03 -3.14
CA VAL A 316 7.76 1.52 -1.85
C VAL A 316 7.88 3.04 -1.92
N PRO A 317 6.78 3.79 -1.86
CA PRO A 317 6.86 5.24 -1.91
C PRO A 317 7.69 5.73 -0.73
N PHE A 318 8.71 6.53 -1.02
CA PHE A 318 9.61 7.08 0.00
C PHE A 318 8.89 8.20 0.75
N PHE A 319 8.12 7.84 1.77
CA PHE A 319 7.70 8.79 2.79
C PHE A 319 8.84 8.86 3.80
N GLY A 320 9.63 9.93 3.74
CA GLY A 320 10.69 10.14 4.73
C GLY A 320 10.14 10.00 6.14
N TYR A 321 10.94 9.43 7.04
CA TYR A 321 10.69 9.27 8.49
C TYR A 321 10.30 10.57 9.23
N VAL A 322 10.19 11.70 8.52
CA VAL A 322 10.06 13.06 9.02
C VAL A 322 8.65 13.41 9.52
N HIS A 323 7.61 12.62 9.21
CA HIS A 323 6.23 12.95 9.65
C HIS A 323 5.78 12.30 10.97
N HIS A 324 6.58 11.44 11.62
CA HIS A 324 6.17 10.83 12.89
C HIS A 324 6.23 11.79 14.10
N GLU A 325 6.90 12.93 13.97
CA GLU A 325 7.04 13.91 15.07
C GLU A 325 5.74 14.69 15.34
N GLU A 326 4.86 14.84 14.35
CA GLU A 326 3.58 15.56 14.49
C GLU A 326 2.42 14.67 14.94
N GLU A 327 2.57 13.34 14.88
CA GLU A 327 1.52 12.40 15.22
C GLU A 327 1.53 12.00 16.69
N PRO A 328 0.36 11.84 17.34
CA PRO A 328 0.28 11.56 18.76
C PRO A 328 0.77 10.14 19.11
N GLU A 329 1.43 10.03 20.26
CA GLU A 329 1.80 8.75 20.89
C GLU A 329 0.56 8.15 21.59
N GLN A 330 0.01 7.05 21.07
CA GLN A 330 -1.23 6.40 21.52
C GLN A 330 -1.13 4.86 21.49
N PHE A 331 -0.09 4.33 22.13
CA PHE A 331 0.09 2.89 22.29
C PHE A 331 -1.07 2.25 23.06
N SER A 332 -1.51 1.07 22.61
CA SER A 332 -2.41 0.23 23.42
C SER A 332 -1.65 -0.45 24.55
N GLU A 333 -2.31 -0.60 25.69
CA GLU A 333 -1.74 -1.33 26.83
C GLU A 333 -1.67 -2.83 26.53
N ASP A 334 -0.49 -3.41 26.74
CA ASP A 334 -0.29 -4.84 26.61
C ASP A 334 -0.77 -5.56 27.89
N LEU A 335 -1.58 -6.63 27.73
CA LEU A 335 -1.85 -7.55 28.82
C LEU A 335 -0.61 -8.43 29.12
N HIS A 336 -0.52 -8.97 30.34
CA HIS A 336 0.65 -9.72 30.82
C HIS A 336 1.15 -10.84 29.89
N TRP A 337 0.26 -11.45 29.11
CA TRP A 337 0.57 -12.55 28.22
C TRP A 337 1.06 -12.09 26.83
N MET A 338 0.70 -10.88 26.40
CA MET A 338 0.96 -10.37 25.05
C MET A 338 2.45 -10.21 24.73
N PRO A 339 3.31 -9.66 25.62
CA PRO A 339 4.76 -9.61 25.38
C PRO A 339 5.40 -11.00 25.31
N GLN A 340 4.79 -12.00 25.96
CA GLN A 340 5.30 -13.36 26.06
C GLN A 340 4.73 -14.31 25.01
N LEU A 341 3.94 -13.80 24.05
CA LEU A 341 3.37 -14.60 22.99
C LEU A 341 4.46 -15.13 22.06
N VAL A 342 4.45 -16.44 21.82
CA VAL A 342 5.24 -17.14 20.81
C VAL A 342 4.25 -17.83 19.88
N LEU A 343 4.20 -17.38 18.63
CA LEU A 343 3.17 -17.75 17.67
C LEU A 343 3.70 -18.76 16.66
N VAL A 344 2.89 -19.75 16.32
CA VAL A 344 3.11 -20.61 15.15
C VAL A 344 1.94 -20.51 14.19
N ALA A 345 2.22 -20.26 12.92
CA ALA A 345 1.22 -20.24 11.85
C ALA A 345 1.00 -21.65 11.28
N LYS A 346 -0.25 -22.05 11.07
CA LYS A 346 -0.60 -23.31 10.42
C LYS A 346 -1.65 -23.08 9.33
N SER A 347 -1.29 -23.41 8.08
CA SER A 347 -2.28 -23.66 7.02
C SER A 347 -3.18 -24.82 7.44
N THR A 348 -4.44 -24.53 7.75
CA THR A 348 -5.31 -25.45 8.50
C THR A 348 -5.56 -26.75 7.75
N LEU A 349 -6.01 -26.69 6.50
CA LEU A 349 -6.34 -27.89 5.71
C LEU A 349 -5.10 -28.77 5.46
N VAL A 350 -3.97 -28.15 5.14
CA VAL A 350 -2.69 -28.84 4.94
C VAL A 350 -2.24 -29.51 6.25
N TRP A 351 -2.37 -28.82 7.38
CA TRP A 351 -2.01 -29.37 8.69
C TRP A 351 -2.87 -30.57 9.07
N LEU A 352 -4.18 -30.52 8.80
CA LEU A 352 -5.09 -31.66 9.05
C LEU A 352 -4.72 -32.89 8.20
N ASP A 353 -4.35 -32.71 6.93
CA ASP A 353 -3.84 -33.79 6.07
C ASP A 353 -2.54 -34.39 6.62
N GLN A 354 -1.58 -33.55 7.01
CA GLN A 354 -0.32 -33.99 7.62
C GLN A 354 -0.55 -34.75 8.93
N LEU A 355 -1.41 -34.23 9.82
CA LEU A 355 -1.76 -34.93 11.07
C LEU A 355 -2.45 -36.26 10.78
N SER A 356 -3.27 -36.35 9.73
CA SER A 356 -3.91 -37.61 9.36
C SER A 356 -2.88 -38.69 9.03
N LYS A 357 -1.82 -38.31 8.29
CA LYS A 357 -0.68 -39.17 7.98
C LYS A 357 0.11 -39.52 9.24
N THR A 358 0.44 -38.54 10.08
CA THR A 358 1.22 -38.74 11.31
C THR A 358 0.54 -39.67 12.31
N TYR A 359 -0.76 -39.53 12.53
CA TYR A 359 -1.50 -40.32 13.52
C TYR A 359 -2.18 -41.57 12.93
N GLY A 360 -2.03 -41.83 11.63
CA GLY A 360 -2.60 -43.00 10.95
C GLY A 360 -4.13 -43.07 11.02
N LYS A 361 -4.81 -41.94 11.16
CA LYS A 361 -6.27 -41.81 11.24
C LYS A 361 -6.72 -40.59 10.47
N GLU A 362 -7.90 -40.62 9.88
CA GLU A 362 -8.44 -39.47 9.17
C GLU A 362 -8.82 -38.34 10.15
N ILE A 363 -8.30 -37.14 9.91
CA ILE A 363 -8.57 -35.91 10.68
C ILE A 363 -9.02 -34.84 9.67
N ARG A 364 -10.31 -34.49 9.70
CA ARG A 364 -10.92 -33.49 8.82
C ARG A 364 -11.44 -32.26 9.55
N GLN A 365 -11.71 -32.38 10.85
CA GLN A 365 -12.33 -31.33 11.67
C GLN A 365 -11.42 -30.90 12.82
N LEU A 366 -11.65 -29.69 13.35
CA LEU A 366 -10.78 -29.11 14.39
C LEU A 366 -10.83 -29.90 15.72
N ASP A 367 -11.99 -30.44 16.07
CA ASP A 367 -12.20 -31.27 17.27
C ASP A 367 -11.56 -32.66 17.17
N GLN A 368 -11.13 -33.07 15.98
CA GLN A 368 -10.44 -34.35 15.75
C GLN A 368 -8.92 -34.25 15.97
N ILE A 369 -8.37 -33.04 16.07
CA ILE A 369 -6.96 -32.80 16.36
C ILE A 369 -6.61 -33.40 17.73
N PRO A 370 -5.66 -34.35 17.81
CA PRO A 370 -5.24 -34.98 19.06
C PRO A 370 -4.74 -33.96 20.08
N ILE A 371 -5.05 -34.18 21.36
CA ILE A 371 -4.54 -33.32 22.44
C ILE A 371 -3.01 -33.46 22.58
N GLU A 372 -2.46 -34.60 22.20
CA GLU A 372 -1.02 -34.90 22.17
C GLU A 372 -0.28 -33.91 21.26
N GLU A 373 -0.86 -33.56 20.11
CA GLU A 373 -0.29 -32.59 19.18
C GLU A 373 -0.20 -31.20 19.82
N ILE A 374 -1.26 -30.79 20.51
CA ILE A 374 -1.33 -29.48 21.17
C ILE A 374 -0.36 -29.44 22.37
N LYS A 375 -0.24 -30.55 23.11
CA LYS A 375 0.76 -30.71 24.18
C LYS A 375 2.18 -30.62 23.63
N GLU A 376 2.45 -31.19 22.47
CA GLU A 376 3.75 -31.10 21.81
C GLU A 376 4.06 -29.64 21.42
N LEU A 377 3.11 -28.89 20.86
CA LEU A 377 3.28 -27.45 20.60
C LEU A 377 3.63 -26.68 21.88
N ALA A 378 2.88 -26.89 22.97
CA ALA A 378 3.17 -26.27 24.25
C ALA A 378 4.55 -26.68 24.80
N ALA A 379 4.93 -27.95 24.66
CA ALA A 379 6.22 -28.48 25.09
C ALA A 379 7.40 -27.88 24.30
N ARG A 380 7.18 -27.48 23.04
CA ARG A 380 8.14 -26.73 22.21
C ARG A 380 8.23 -25.24 22.58
N GLY A 381 7.35 -24.75 23.46
CA GLY A 381 7.36 -23.37 23.95
C GLY A 381 6.43 -22.41 23.20
N PHE A 382 5.58 -22.93 22.30
CA PHE A 382 4.54 -22.12 21.66
C PHE A 382 3.42 -21.80 22.64
N THR A 383 3.02 -20.53 22.71
CA THR A 383 1.94 -20.05 23.57
C THR A 383 0.73 -19.55 22.76
N GLY A 384 0.87 -19.49 21.43
CA GLY A 384 -0.24 -19.29 20.52
C GLY A 384 -0.09 -20.05 19.20
N ILE A 385 -1.23 -20.38 18.60
CA ILE A 385 -1.34 -20.98 17.27
C ILE A 385 -2.26 -20.09 16.42
N TRP A 386 -1.79 -19.67 15.26
CA TRP A 386 -2.60 -18.99 14.26
C TRP A 386 -3.06 -19.99 13.20
N LEU A 387 -4.37 -20.21 13.10
CA LEU A 387 -4.98 -21.04 12.08
C LEU A 387 -5.34 -20.18 10.86
N ILE A 388 -4.81 -20.55 9.70
CA ILE A 388 -5.06 -19.85 8.44
C ILE A 388 -6.19 -20.55 7.69
N GLY A 389 -7.17 -19.76 7.23
CA GLY A 389 -8.22 -20.23 6.32
C GLY A 389 -9.29 -21.09 6.99
N ILE A 390 -9.70 -20.71 8.20
CA ILE A 390 -10.75 -21.38 8.99
C ILE A 390 -12.17 -20.92 8.66
N TRP A 391 -12.30 -19.75 8.03
CA TRP A 391 -13.58 -19.13 7.73
C TRP A 391 -14.26 -19.73 6.51
N GLN A 392 -15.57 -19.57 6.41
CA GLN A 392 -16.37 -20.03 5.28
C GLN A 392 -15.97 -19.26 4.01
N ARG A 393 -15.39 -20.00 3.06
CA ARG A 393 -14.84 -19.45 1.81
C ARG A 393 -15.89 -19.37 0.70
N SER A 394 -15.67 -18.45 -0.23
CA SER A 394 -16.49 -18.24 -1.43
C SER A 394 -16.32 -19.38 -2.43
N LYS A 395 -17.40 -20.08 -2.81
CA LYS A 395 -17.34 -21.16 -3.81
C LYS A 395 -16.97 -20.64 -5.21
N ALA A 396 -17.34 -19.39 -5.50
CA ALA A 396 -16.97 -18.70 -6.73
C ALA A 396 -15.45 -18.65 -6.93
N SER A 397 -14.66 -18.44 -5.86
CA SER A 397 -13.18 -18.45 -5.92
C SER A 397 -12.63 -19.80 -6.40
N ARG A 398 -13.16 -20.92 -5.90
CA ARG A 398 -12.77 -22.25 -6.37
C ARG A 398 -13.11 -22.45 -7.84
N LYS A 399 -14.36 -22.15 -8.23
CA LYS A 399 -14.84 -22.31 -9.61
C LYS A 399 -13.99 -21.51 -10.59
N LEU A 400 -13.59 -20.31 -10.18
CA LEU A 400 -12.71 -19.45 -10.96
C LEU A 400 -11.35 -20.09 -11.23
N LYS A 401 -10.70 -20.63 -10.20
CA LYS A 401 -9.39 -21.30 -10.34
C LYS A 401 -9.48 -22.55 -11.21
N GLN A 402 -10.58 -23.29 -11.10
CA GLN A 402 -10.85 -24.44 -11.97
C GLN A 402 -11.01 -24.03 -13.43
N TRP A 403 -11.72 -22.93 -13.71
CA TRP A 403 -11.83 -22.37 -15.06
C TRP A 403 -10.47 -21.91 -15.62
N CYS A 404 -9.55 -21.46 -14.77
CA CYS A 404 -8.17 -21.12 -15.14
C CYS A 404 -7.22 -22.32 -15.25
N GLY A 405 -7.73 -23.56 -15.19
CA GLY A 405 -6.94 -24.77 -15.45
C GLY A 405 -6.34 -25.46 -14.22
N ASN A 406 -6.71 -25.07 -13.00
CA ASN A 406 -6.33 -25.80 -11.78
C ASN A 406 -7.54 -26.57 -11.19
N PRO A 407 -7.78 -27.83 -11.61
CA PRO A 407 -8.94 -28.60 -11.17
C PRO A 407 -8.92 -28.98 -9.68
N GLU A 408 -7.73 -29.05 -9.05
CA GLU A 408 -7.55 -29.43 -7.64
C GLU A 408 -7.55 -28.21 -6.68
N ALA A 409 -7.59 -26.98 -7.20
CA ALA A 409 -7.57 -25.77 -6.37
C ALA A 409 -8.79 -25.67 -5.46
N GLU A 410 -8.59 -25.25 -4.21
CA GLU A 410 -9.66 -24.79 -3.34
C GLU A 410 -9.83 -23.27 -3.38
N SER A 411 -10.95 -22.81 -2.82
CA SER A 411 -11.19 -21.38 -2.61
C SER A 411 -10.05 -20.75 -1.80
N SER A 412 -9.63 -19.55 -2.20
CA SER A 412 -8.63 -18.78 -1.44
C SER A 412 -9.09 -18.62 0.00
N ALA A 413 -8.19 -18.82 0.97
CA ALA A 413 -8.44 -18.55 2.37
C ALA A 413 -8.93 -17.10 2.64
N TYR A 414 -8.58 -16.14 1.77
CA TYR A 414 -8.96 -14.74 1.91
C TYR A 414 -10.13 -14.30 1.00
N SER A 415 -10.66 -15.21 0.17
CA SER A 415 -11.92 -14.98 -0.56
C SER A 415 -13.09 -15.50 0.27
N LEU A 416 -13.53 -14.69 1.24
CA LEU A 416 -14.50 -15.09 2.25
C LEU A 416 -15.95 -14.92 1.81
N TYR A 417 -16.81 -15.92 2.08
CA TYR A 417 -18.26 -15.78 1.95
C TYR A 417 -18.86 -15.11 3.19
N GLU A 418 -18.46 -15.55 4.38
CA GLU A 418 -18.80 -14.94 5.68
C GLU A 418 -17.83 -15.35 6.80
N TYR A 419 -17.76 -14.57 7.87
CA TYR A 419 -16.97 -14.86 9.09
C TYR A 419 -17.69 -15.86 10.01
N ARG A 420 -17.85 -17.09 9.52
CA ARG A 420 -18.30 -18.27 10.25
C ARG A 420 -17.27 -19.38 10.06
N ILE A 421 -17.02 -20.21 11.07
CA ILE A 421 -16.11 -21.35 10.90
C ILE A 421 -16.67 -22.28 9.83
N ALA A 422 -15.82 -22.67 8.87
CA ALA A 422 -16.24 -23.47 7.73
C ALA A 422 -16.87 -24.80 8.20
N GLU A 423 -18.01 -25.17 7.60
CA GLU A 423 -18.72 -26.40 7.95
C GLU A 423 -17.87 -27.67 7.70
N GLU A 424 -16.98 -27.63 6.70
CA GLU A 424 -16.06 -28.75 6.44
C GLU A 424 -15.06 -28.98 7.58
N LEU A 425 -14.79 -27.96 8.41
CA LEU A 425 -13.93 -28.02 9.60
C LEU A 425 -14.71 -28.38 10.88
N GLY A 426 -16.02 -28.61 10.78
CA GLY A 426 -16.91 -28.95 11.89
C GLY A 426 -17.59 -27.74 12.56
N GLY A 427 -17.51 -26.55 11.95
CA GLY A 427 -18.22 -25.35 12.41
C GLY A 427 -17.79 -24.85 13.80
N ASP A 428 -18.62 -23.99 14.39
CA ASP A 428 -18.33 -23.33 15.67
C ASP A 428 -18.22 -24.33 16.84
N GLU A 429 -18.92 -25.46 16.74
CA GLU A 429 -18.94 -26.54 17.74
C GLU A 429 -17.59 -27.26 17.81
N ALA A 430 -17.04 -27.66 16.65
CA ALA A 430 -15.72 -28.28 16.60
C ALA A 430 -14.61 -27.31 17.02
N TYR A 431 -14.75 -26.04 16.63
CA TYR A 431 -13.83 -24.99 17.07
C TYR A 431 -13.85 -24.80 18.59
N ALA A 432 -15.01 -24.80 19.24
CA ALA A 432 -15.11 -24.64 20.69
C ALA A 432 -14.35 -25.75 21.44
N VAL A 433 -14.46 -27.00 20.99
CA VAL A 433 -13.71 -28.15 21.55
C VAL A 433 -12.21 -27.97 21.35
N PHE A 434 -11.78 -27.56 20.14
CA PHE A 434 -10.37 -27.31 19.86
C PHE A 434 -9.80 -26.17 20.73
N LYS A 435 -10.54 -25.07 20.85
CA LYS A 435 -10.18 -23.92 21.70
C LYS A 435 -10.02 -24.32 23.16
N GLU A 436 -10.93 -25.12 23.70
CA GLU A 436 -10.85 -25.62 25.08
C GLU A 436 -9.61 -26.50 25.28
N ARG A 437 -9.31 -27.39 24.33
CA ARG A 437 -8.10 -28.22 24.37
C ARG A 437 -6.82 -27.37 24.35
N CYS A 438 -6.73 -26.36 23.48
CA CYS A 438 -5.62 -25.42 23.45
C CYS A 438 -5.48 -24.68 24.79
N ALA A 439 -6.59 -24.15 25.33
CA ALA A 439 -6.59 -23.44 26.60
C ALA A 439 -6.11 -24.33 27.77
N SER A 440 -6.48 -25.62 27.78
CA SER A 440 -6.08 -26.58 28.83
C SER A 440 -4.57 -26.78 28.98
N VAL A 441 -3.79 -26.43 27.95
CA VAL A 441 -2.32 -26.52 27.94
C VAL A 441 -1.64 -25.17 27.75
N GLY A 442 -2.39 -24.06 27.88
CA GLY A 442 -1.86 -22.70 27.83
C GLY A 442 -1.57 -22.15 26.42
N VAL A 443 -2.12 -22.76 25.38
CA VAL A 443 -2.00 -22.29 23.99
C VAL A 443 -3.24 -21.46 23.62
N ARG A 444 -3.04 -20.24 23.14
CA ARG A 444 -4.11 -19.37 22.62
C ARG A 444 -4.32 -19.61 21.13
N VAL A 445 -5.57 -19.58 20.68
CA VAL A 445 -5.90 -19.72 19.26
C VAL A 445 -6.06 -18.34 18.64
N GLY A 446 -5.43 -18.13 17.50
CA GLY A 446 -5.59 -16.95 16.67
C GLY A 446 -6.15 -17.26 15.30
N SER A 447 -6.74 -16.24 14.68
CA SER A 447 -7.31 -16.31 13.33
C SER A 447 -6.78 -15.19 12.45
N ASP A 448 -6.81 -15.43 11.14
CA ASP A 448 -6.75 -14.34 10.17
C ASP A 448 -8.05 -13.52 10.17
N MET A 449 -7.95 -12.27 9.75
CA MET A 449 -9.09 -11.44 9.42
C MET A 449 -8.74 -10.52 8.25
N VAL A 450 -9.63 -10.47 7.26
CA VAL A 450 -9.49 -9.70 6.01
C VAL A 450 -10.58 -8.63 5.96
N PRO A 451 -10.35 -7.44 6.55
CA PRO A 451 -11.38 -6.40 6.62
C PRO A 451 -11.55 -5.63 5.32
N ASN A 452 -10.52 -5.61 4.44
CA ASN A 452 -10.51 -4.72 3.26
C ASN A 452 -11.56 -5.10 2.19
N HIS A 453 -11.78 -6.40 1.99
CA HIS A 453 -12.63 -6.93 0.92
C HIS A 453 -13.36 -8.19 1.40
N THR A 454 -14.34 -8.64 0.61
CA THR A 454 -14.93 -9.99 0.75
C THR A 454 -14.55 -10.85 -0.45
N GLY A 455 -14.90 -12.13 -0.45
CA GLY A 455 -14.93 -12.92 -1.69
C GLY A 455 -15.89 -12.31 -2.72
N ILE A 456 -15.63 -12.57 -4.00
CA ILE A 456 -16.42 -12.05 -5.13
C ILE A 456 -17.90 -12.42 -5.03
N GLU A 457 -18.18 -13.62 -4.50
CA GLU A 457 -19.49 -14.04 -4.01
C GLU A 457 -19.39 -14.13 -2.48
N SER A 458 -20.13 -13.26 -1.80
CA SER A 458 -20.20 -13.19 -0.35
C SER A 458 -21.62 -12.85 0.10
N ARG A 459 -21.93 -13.10 1.37
CA ARG A 459 -23.22 -12.73 1.94
C ARG A 459 -23.49 -11.22 1.80
N TRP A 460 -22.47 -10.38 2.01
CA TRP A 460 -22.61 -8.94 1.84
C TRP A 460 -22.80 -8.54 0.37
N MET A 461 -22.20 -9.23 -0.60
CA MET A 461 -22.46 -8.99 -2.03
C MET A 461 -23.92 -9.30 -2.41
N GLU A 462 -24.50 -10.32 -1.78
CA GLU A 462 -25.88 -10.75 -2.02
C GLU A 462 -26.90 -9.81 -1.36
N GLU A 463 -26.68 -9.46 -0.09
CA GLU A 463 -27.61 -8.68 0.74
C GLU A 463 -27.43 -7.16 0.57
N HIS A 464 -26.19 -6.69 0.35
CA HIS A 464 -25.79 -5.28 0.37
C HIS A 464 -24.83 -4.92 -0.78
N PRO A 465 -25.24 -5.07 -2.06
CA PRO A 465 -24.37 -4.76 -3.20
C PRO A 465 -23.97 -3.28 -3.28
N ASP A 466 -24.63 -2.38 -2.54
CA ASP A 466 -24.28 -0.95 -2.41
C ASP A 466 -23.10 -0.68 -1.47
N TRP A 467 -22.66 -1.66 -0.69
CA TRP A 467 -21.53 -1.52 0.24
C TRP A 467 -20.15 -1.58 -0.42
N PHE A 468 -20.09 -1.87 -1.71
CA PHE A 468 -18.84 -2.09 -2.44
C PHE A 468 -18.46 -0.88 -3.29
N VAL A 469 -17.17 -0.72 -3.57
CA VAL A 469 -16.70 0.27 -4.55
C VAL A 469 -17.14 -0.21 -5.93
N GLN A 470 -17.87 0.63 -6.66
CA GLN A 470 -18.54 0.23 -7.89
C GLN A 470 -18.73 1.40 -8.86
N SER A 471 -18.97 1.06 -10.12
CA SER A 471 -19.33 1.97 -11.20
C SER A 471 -20.65 1.54 -11.85
N PRO A 472 -21.51 2.48 -12.30
CA PRO A 472 -22.72 2.15 -13.04
C PRO A 472 -22.45 1.68 -14.48
N TYR A 473 -21.23 1.89 -15.00
CA TYR A 473 -20.79 1.48 -16.33
C TYR A 473 -19.42 0.79 -16.28
N PRO A 474 -19.04 -0.02 -17.28
CA PRO A 474 -17.72 -0.63 -17.30
C PRO A 474 -16.67 0.47 -17.40
N PRO A 475 -15.64 0.50 -16.53
CA PRO A 475 -14.67 1.60 -16.53
C PRO A 475 -13.92 1.75 -17.85
N PHE A 476 -13.64 0.62 -18.51
CA PHE A 476 -13.04 0.57 -19.84
C PHE A 476 -14.04 0.02 -20.86
N PRO A 477 -14.33 0.77 -21.94
CA PRO A 477 -15.25 0.32 -22.98
C PRO A 477 -14.84 -0.95 -23.73
N SER A 478 -13.56 -1.32 -23.68
CA SER A 478 -13.04 -2.56 -24.25
C SER A 478 -13.45 -3.80 -23.45
N TYR A 479 -13.81 -3.66 -22.17
CA TYR A 479 -14.17 -4.79 -21.32
C TYR A 479 -15.46 -5.45 -21.78
N LYS A 480 -15.37 -6.76 -21.99
CA LYS A 480 -16.50 -7.63 -22.31
C LYS A 480 -16.68 -8.63 -21.20
N PHE A 481 -17.93 -8.83 -20.77
CA PHE A 481 -18.28 -9.69 -19.65
C PHE A 481 -19.14 -10.85 -20.15
N ASP A 482 -18.64 -11.55 -21.17
CA ASP A 482 -19.35 -12.62 -21.87
C ASP A 482 -19.06 -14.00 -21.26
N SER A 483 -18.28 -14.02 -20.17
CA SER A 483 -18.04 -15.22 -19.36
C SER A 483 -19.32 -15.86 -18.82
N GLY A 484 -19.22 -17.15 -18.51
CA GLY A 484 -20.29 -17.87 -17.81
C GLY A 484 -20.58 -17.29 -16.43
N ASN A 485 -21.78 -17.55 -15.90
CA ASN A 485 -22.13 -17.13 -14.55
C ASN A 485 -21.28 -17.88 -13.51
N LEU A 486 -20.46 -17.13 -12.78
CA LEU A 486 -19.61 -17.65 -11.71
C LEU A 486 -20.43 -18.00 -10.45
N SER A 487 -21.46 -17.20 -10.15
CA SER A 487 -22.30 -17.35 -8.95
C SER A 487 -23.24 -18.56 -9.04
N GLU A 488 -23.35 -19.31 -7.94
CA GLU A 488 -24.34 -20.39 -7.79
C GLU A 488 -25.68 -19.88 -7.25
N HIS A 489 -25.74 -18.62 -6.81
CA HIS A 489 -26.92 -18.03 -6.21
C HIS A 489 -28.09 -17.92 -7.22
N PRO A 490 -29.34 -18.28 -6.83
CA PRO A 490 -30.48 -18.31 -7.74
C PRO A 490 -30.84 -16.94 -8.31
N HIS A 491 -30.53 -15.85 -7.60
CA HIS A 491 -30.93 -14.49 -7.96
C HIS A 491 -29.78 -13.56 -8.34
N VAL A 492 -28.52 -14.00 -8.20
CA VAL A 492 -27.36 -13.17 -8.54
C VAL A 492 -26.62 -13.84 -9.69
N ALA A 493 -26.19 -13.06 -10.67
CA ALA A 493 -25.23 -13.48 -11.68
C ALA A 493 -23.94 -12.68 -11.52
N ILE A 494 -22.80 -13.36 -11.60
CA ILE A 494 -21.47 -12.74 -11.58
C ILE A 494 -20.77 -13.14 -12.87
N HIS A 495 -20.34 -12.15 -13.64
CA HIS A 495 -19.61 -12.32 -14.89
C HIS A 495 -18.26 -11.62 -14.78
N LEU A 496 -17.22 -12.34 -15.15
CA LEU A 496 -15.86 -11.85 -15.30
C LEU A 496 -15.60 -11.35 -16.71
N GLU A 497 -14.53 -10.59 -16.85
CA GLU A 497 -14.05 -10.09 -18.14
C GLU A 497 -13.43 -11.22 -18.98
N ASP A 498 -13.44 -11.10 -20.32
CA ASP A 498 -13.10 -12.20 -21.23
C ASP A 498 -11.59 -12.53 -21.29
N HIS A 499 -10.70 -11.54 -21.14
CA HIS A 499 -9.25 -11.70 -21.09
C HIS A 499 -8.75 -12.20 -19.72
N TYR A 500 -9.67 -12.43 -18.80
CA TYR A 500 -9.37 -12.98 -17.51
C TYR A 500 -8.67 -14.36 -17.59
N TYR A 501 -9.13 -15.24 -18.48
CA TYR A 501 -8.68 -16.63 -18.54
C TYR A 501 -7.31 -16.81 -19.17
N ASN A 502 -6.97 -15.98 -20.14
CA ASN A 502 -5.68 -16.03 -20.83
C ASN A 502 -4.63 -15.11 -20.17
N ARG A 503 -5.01 -14.37 -19.11
CA ARG A 503 -4.16 -13.43 -18.36
C ARG A 503 -3.48 -12.39 -19.25
N THR A 504 -4.09 -12.06 -20.40
CA THR A 504 -3.58 -11.01 -21.29
C THR A 504 -3.98 -9.61 -20.82
N ASP A 505 -4.96 -9.53 -19.92
CA ASP A 505 -5.37 -8.33 -19.19
C ASP A 505 -5.97 -8.77 -17.82
N ALA A 506 -6.09 -7.86 -16.86
CA ALA A 506 -6.91 -8.08 -15.66
C ALA A 506 -7.86 -6.91 -15.48
N SER A 507 -9.15 -7.18 -15.68
CA SER A 507 -10.19 -6.21 -15.39
C SER A 507 -10.13 -5.76 -13.94
N VAL A 508 -10.28 -4.46 -13.73
CA VAL A 508 -10.41 -3.87 -12.38
C VAL A 508 -11.78 -4.13 -11.74
N VAL A 509 -12.75 -4.60 -12.52
CA VAL A 509 -14.14 -4.84 -12.07
C VAL A 509 -14.69 -6.18 -12.56
N PHE A 510 -15.72 -6.67 -11.88
CA PHE A 510 -16.60 -7.71 -12.39
C PHE A 510 -18.04 -7.20 -12.53
N LYS A 511 -18.83 -7.84 -13.40
CA LYS A 511 -20.23 -7.49 -13.63
C LYS A 511 -21.14 -8.33 -12.74
N ARG A 512 -21.95 -7.67 -11.91
CA ARG A 512 -22.99 -8.28 -11.06
C ARG A 512 -24.37 -7.92 -11.61
N VAL A 513 -25.22 -8.93 -11.79
CA VAL A 513 -26.60 -8.77 -12.26
C VAL A 513 -27.57 -9.35 -11.23
N ASP A 514 -28.52 -8.55 -10.75
CA ASP A 514 -29.68 -9.09 -10.02
C ASP A 514 -30.69 -9.65 -11.02
N LYS A 515 -30.88 -10.97 -11.00
CA LYS A 515 -31.78 -11.67 -11.93
C LYS A 515 -33.26 -11.34 -11.71
N ARG A 516 -33.63 -10.75 -10.56
CA ARG A 516 -35.02 -10.38 -10.25
C ARG A 516 -35.37 -9.00 -10.78
N THR A 517 -34.45 -8.04 -10.66
CA THR A 517 -34.69 -6.64 -11.05
C THR A 517 -34.07 -6.27 -12.39
N GLY A 518 -33.08 -7.04 -12.87
CA GLY A 518 -32.24 -6.68 -14.01
C GLY A 518 -31.17 -5.63 -13.68
N ASP A 519 -30.99 -5.27 -12.40
CA ASP A 519 -29.98 -4.29 -11.96
C ASP A 519 -28.57 -4.78 -12.28
N VAL A 520 -27.80 -3.96 -13.00
CA VAL A 520 -26.42 -4.25 -13.42
C VAL A 520 -25.46 -3.31 -12.71
N ARG A 521 -24.43 -3.87 -12.09
CA ARG A 521 -23.37 -3.13 -11.39
C ARG A 521 -22.00 -3.64 -11.79
N TYR A 522 -21.03 -2.75 -11.87
CA TYR A 522 -19.63 -3.10 -12.10
C TYR A 522 -18.85 -2.85 -10.81
N VAL A 523 -18.49 -3.93 -10.12
CA VAL A 523 -17.91 -3.87 -8.78
C VAL A 523 -16.42 -4.09 -8.85
N TYR A 524 -15.63 -3.27 -8.14
CA TYR A 524 -14.18 -3.37 -8.14
C TYR A 524 -13.68 -4.58 -7.35
N HIS A 525 -12.64 -5.23 -7.88
CA HIS A 525 -11.86 -6.22 -7.16
C HIS A 525 -11.00 -5.56 -6.08
N GLY A 526 -10.67 -6.28 -5.01
CA GLY A 526 -9.70 -5.79 -4.01
C GLY A 526 -8.33 -5.54 -4.64
N ASN A 527 -7.62 -4.51 -4.20
CA ASN A 527 -6.32 -4.13 -4.75
C ASN A 527 -5.50 -3.32 -3.73
N ASP A 528 -4.18 -3.44 -3.77
CA ASP A 528 -3.21 -2.71 -2.93
C ASP A 528 -2.43 -1.60 -3.67
N GLY A 529 -2.65 -1.46 -4.99
CA GLY A 529 -2.02 -0.47 -5.86
C GLY A 529 -0.67 -0.89 -6.45
N THR A 530 -0.18 -2.10 -6.14
CA THR A 530 1.17 -2.54 -6.55
C THR A 530 1.18 -3.47 -7.75
N SER A 531 0.09 -4.20 -7.98
CA SER A 531 0.02 -5.24 -9.00
C SER A 531 -1.39 -5.42 -9.59
N MET A 532 -1.66 -6.60 -10.14
CA MET A 532 -2.99 -6.97 -10.63
C MET A 532 -4.00 -7.03 -9.47
N PRO A 533 -5.27 -6.71 -9.71
CA PRO A 533 -6.31 -6.87 -8.70
C PRO A 533 -6.38 -8.30 -8.15
N TRP A 534 -6.82 -8.44 -6.89
CA TRP A 534 -7.19 -9.72 -6.29
C TRP A 534 -8.54 -10.17 -6.83
N ASN A 535 -8.47 -10.83 -7.96
CA ASN A 535 -9.59 -11.06 -8.85
C ASN A 535 -10.75 -11.92 -8.31
N ASP A 536 -10.55 -12.67 -7.23
CA ASP A 536 -11.61 -13.46 -6.59
C ASP A 536 -12.22 -12.73 -5.39
N THR A 537 -12.03 -11.41 -5.30
CA THR A 537 -12.48 -10.56 -4.19
C THR A 537 -13.32 -9.38 -4.68
N ALA A 538 -14.04 -8.74 -3.76
CA ALA A 538 -14.83 -7.53 -3.99
C ALA A 538 -14.52 -6.47 -2.92
N GLN A 539 -14.13 -5.28 -3.37
CA GLN A 539 -13.66 -4.19 -2.51
C GLN A 539 -14.80 -3.49 -1.76
N LEU A 540 -14.69 -3.38 -0.43
CA LEU A 540 -15.65 -2.64 0.39
C LEU A 540 -15.42 -1.12 0.30
N ASN A 541 -16.52 -0.36 0.37
CA ASN A 541 -16.53 1.10 0.34
C ASN A 541 -16.54 1.70 1.76
N TYR A 542 -15.36 2.06 2.25
CA TYR A 542 -15.16 2.64 3.57
C TYR A 542 -15.56 4.11 3.67
N LEU A 543 -16.02 4.77 2.59
CA LEU A 543 -16.65 6.09 2.72
C LEU A 543 -18.04 5.99 3.38
N LEU A 544 -18.65 4.81 3.37
CA LEU A 544 -19.97 4.57 3.95
C LEU A 544 -19.84 4.26 5.46
N PRO A 545 -20.42 5.07 6.37
CA PRO A 545 -20.34 4.83 7.81
C PRO A 545 -20.89 3.47 8.23
N GLN A 546 -21.97 3.01 7.60
CA GLN A 546 -22.57 1.71 7.88
C GLN A 546 -21.66 0.52 7.53
N VAL A 547 -20.79 0.67 6.52
CA VAL A 547 -19.82 -0.38 6.15
C VAL A 547 -18.73 -0.45 7.22
N ARG A 548 -18.19 0.70 7.63
CA ARG A 548 -17.19 0.76 8.72
C ARG A 548 -17.72 0.11 9.99
N GLU A 549 -18.94 0.48 10.40
CA GLU A 549 -19.59 -0.11 11.59
C GLU A 549 -19.82 -1.63 11.45
N ALA A 550 -20.30 -2.09 10.30
CA ALA A 550 -20.51 -3.52 10.06
C ALA A 550 -19.21 -4.33 10.13
N VAL A 551 -18.11 -3.78 9.59
CA VAL A 551 -16.79 -4.40 9.69
C VAL A 551 -16.30 -4.38 11.14
N ILE A 552 -16.39 -3.25 11.87
CA ILE A 552 -15.99 -3.16 13.28
C ILE A 552 -16.73 -4.19 14.13
N GLN A 553 -18.05 -4.30 13.98
CA GLN A 553 -18.84 -5.31 14.70
C GLN A 553 -18.42 -6.74 14.37
N THR A 554 -18.00 -6.99 13.13
CA THR A 554 -17.46 -8.28 12.71
C THR A 554 -16.10 -8.53 13.38
N ILE A 555 -15.22 -7.52 13.44
CA ILE A 555 -13.92 -7.60 14.15
C ILE A 555 -14.16 -7.93 15.62
N ILE A 556 -15.07 -7.22 16.29
CA ILE A 556 -15.39 -7.44 17.71
C ILE A 556 -15.97 -8.83 17.94
N ARG A 557 -16.80 -9.34 17.02
CA ARG A 557 -17.31 -10.72 17.09
C ARG A 557 -16.19 -11.74 16.96
N VAL A 558 -15.24 -11.52 16.04
CA VAL A 558 -14.05 -12.36 15.88
C VAL A 558 -13.18 -12.29 17.14
N ALA A 559 -12.96 -11.11 17.71
CA ALA A 559 -12.17 -10.89 18.94
C ALA A 559 -12.73 -11.63 20.15
N LYS A 560 -14.06 -11.67 20.28
CA LYS A 560 -14.73 -12.45 21.32
C LYS A 560 -14.51 -13.96 21.18
N GLN A 561 -14.19 -14.43 19.97
CA GLN A 561 -13.88 -15.83 19.69
C GLN A 561 -12.37 -16.11 19.75
N PHE A 562 -11.53 -15.22 19.23
CA PHE A 562 -10.10 -15.39 19.08
C PHE A 562 -9.32 -14.31 19.83
N PRO A 563 -8.55 -14.66 20.88
CA PRO A 563 -7.72 -13.69 21.61
C PRO A 563 -6.54 -13.14 20.77
N ILE A 564 -6.28 -13.69 19.59
CA ILE A 564 -5.23 -13.22 18.68
C ILE A 564 -5.86 -13.03 17.29
N ILE A 565 -5.79 -11.81 16.75
CA ILE A 565 -6.26 -11.52 15.39
C ILE A 565 -5.11 -11.00 14.56
N ARG A 566 -4.86 -11.63 13.42
CA ARG A 566 -3.96 -11.14 12.38
C ARG A 566 -4.76 -10.49 11.27
N PHE A 567 -4.64 -9.18 11.12
CA PHE A 567 -5.25 -8.43 10.02
C PHE A 567 -4.39 -8.52 8.76
N ASP A 568 -5.00 -8.98 7.67
CA ASP A 568 -4.43 -9.02 6.33
C ASP A 568 -4.39 -7.63 5.69
N ALA A 569 -3.28 -7.31 5.01
CA ALA A 569 -3.08 -6.08 4.25
C ALA A 569 -3.60 -4.82 4.96
N ALA A 570 -3.33 -4.68 6.26
CA ALA A 570 -3.93 -3.67 7.12
C ALA A 570 -3.62 -2.23 6.67
N MET A 571 -2.47 -2.03 6.03
CA MET A 571 -2.06 -0.74 5.45
C MET A 571 -3.06 -0.19 4.42
N THR A 572 -3.79 -1.05 3.70
CA THR A 572 -4.76 -0.63 2.67
C THR A 572 -5.95 0.15 3.24
N LEU A 573 -6.26 -0.05 4.53
CA LEU A 573 -7.37 0.60 5.22
C LEU A 573 -6.96 1.79 6.08
N ALA A 574 -5.66 2.07 6.21
CA ALA A 574 -5.23 3.33 6.82
C ALA A 574 -5.82 4.49 6.00
N LYS A 575 -6.41 5.48 6.66
CA LYS A 575 -7.17 6.57 6.02
C LYS A 575 -6.41 7.21 4.86
N LYS A 576 -5.11 7.46 5.04
CA LYS A 576 -4.21 8.01 4.01
C LYS A 576 -4.09 7.11 2.77
N HIS A 577 -3.97 5.80 2.96
CA HIS A 577 -3.84 4.85 1.85
C HIS A 577 -5.18 4.55 1.19
N TYR A 578 -6.25 4.45 1.96
CA TYR A 578 -7.58 4.29 1.40
C TYR A 578 -7.95 5.48 0.50
N HIS A 579 -7.61 6.71 0.93
CA HIS A 579 -7.72 7.92 0.10
C HIS A 579 -6.89 7.81 -1.17
N ARG A 580 -5.59 7.51 -1.06
CA ARG A 580 -4.66 7.39 -2.20
C ARG A 580 -5.13 6.34 -3.23
N LEU A 581 -5.56 5.17 -2.78
CA LEU A 581 -5.87 4.04 -3.66
C LEU A 581 -7.22 4.19 -4.35
N TRP A 582 -8.28 4.45 -3.57
CA TRP A 582 -9.66 4.35 -4.07
C TRP A 582 -10.28 5.69 -4.48
N PHE A 583 -9.79 6.80 -3.92
CA PHE A 583 -10.32 8.14 -4.11
C PHE A 583 -9.21 9.20 -4.19
N PRO A 584 -8.15 8.99 -5.01
CA PRO A 584 -6.91 9.77 -4.97
C PRO A 584 -7.16 11.27 -5.03
N GLN A 585 -6.33 12.05 -4.34
CA GLN A 585 -6.38 13.50 -4.50
C GLN A 585 -6.05 13.87 -5.96
N PRO A 586 -6.78 14.82 -6.57
CA PRO A 586 -6.44 15.31 -7.90
C PRO A 586 -4.95 15.70 -7.98
N GLY A 587 -4.22 15.13 -8.94
CA GLY A 587 -2.79 15.34 -9.15
C GLY A 587 -1.89 14.28 -8.49
N SER A 588 -2.49 13.28 -7.83
CA SER A 588 -1.79 12.16 -7.17
C SER A 588 -2.35 10.79 -7.56
N GLY A 589 -3.17 10.75 -8.62
CA GLY A 589 -3.85 9.53 -9.07
C GLY A 589 -2.93 8.52 -9.76
N GLY A 590 -3.51 7.41 -10.22
CA GLY A 590 -2.80 6.41 -11.01
C GLY A 590 -2.29 5.19 -10.24
N ASP A 591 -2.76 4.94 -9.01
CA ASP A 591 -2.48 3.67 -8.32
C ASP A 591 -3.43 2.56 -8.79
N ILE A 592 -4.74 2.76 -8.68
CA ILE A 592 -5.76 1.82 -9.19
C ILE A 592 -6.34 2.37 -10.50
N PRO A 593 -6.31 1.61 -11.61
CA PRO A 593 -6.87 2.07 -12.88
C PRO A 593 -8.34 2.44 -12.76
N SER A 594 -8.77 3.48 -13.47
CA SER A 594 -10.06 4.14 -13.47
C SER A 594 -10.47 4.82 -12.15
N ARG A 595 -9.61 4.87 -11.12
CA ARG A 595 -9.98 5.52 -9.84
C ARG A 595 -9.67 7.01 -9.82
N ALA A 596 -8.78 7.50 -10.68
CA ALA A 596 -8.47 8.93 -10.80
C ALA A 596 -9.72 9.80 -11.08
N GLU A 597 -10.69 9.28 -11.86
CA GLU A 597 -11.94 10.01 -12.15
C GLU A 597 -12.87 10.19 -10.95
N HIS A 598 -12.67 9.38 -9.90
CA HIS A 598 -13.41 9.43 -8.65
C HIS A 598 -12.63 10.13 -7.52
N GLY A 599 -11.54 10.84 -7.85
CA GLY A 599 -10.67 11.48 -6.87
C GLY A 599 -11.37 12.53 -6.00
N LEU A 600 -11.06 12.55 -4.70
CA LEU A 600 -11.62 13.48 -3.72
C LEU A 600 -10.52 14.40 -3.17
N THR A 601 -10.84 15.68 -2.91
CA THR A 601 -9.90 16.53 -2.15
C THR A 601 -9.76 16.00 -0.72
N ARG A 602 -8.71 16.44 -0.02
CA ARG A 602 -8.47 15.99 1.36
C ARG A 602 -9.64 16.34 2.27
N GLU A 603 -10.19 17.54 2.13
CA GLU A 603 -11.32 18.03 2.94
C GLU A 603 -12.59 17.23 2.66
N GLN A 604 -12.88 16.92 1.39
CA GLN A 604 -14.04 16.12 1.00
C GLN A 604 -13.93 14.69 1.54
N PHE A 605 -12.73 14.10 1.43
CA PHE A 605 -12.47 12.77 1.96
C PHE A 605 -12.57 12.75 3.49
N ASP A 606 -11.98 13.75 4.16
CA ASP A 606 -12.03 13.88 5.63
C ASP A 606 -13.46 14.11 6.14
N GLN A 607 -14.37 14.71 5.36
CA GLN A 607 -15.79 14.79 5.72
C GLN A 607 -16.50 13.43 5.67
N LEU A 608 -16.14 12.56 4.72
CA LEU A 608 -16.77 11.25 4.53
C LEU A 608 -16.16 10.16 5.45
N MET A 609 -14.87 10.30 5.75
CA MET A 609 -14.11 9.43 6.65
C MET A 609 -13.38 10.29 7.70
N PRO A 610 -14.10 10.86 8.69
CA PRO A 610 -13.53 11.80 9.64
C PRO A 610 -12.50 11.17 10.58
N VAL A 611 -12.77 9.94 11.01
CA VAL A 611 -11.95 9.19 11.96
C VAL A 611 -11.11 8.15 11.22
N GLU A 612 -9.91 7.90 11.72
CA GLU A 612 -9.07 6.80 11.27
C GLU A 612 -9.68 5.46 11.69
N PHE A 613 -9.97 4.60 10.73
CA PHE A 613 -10.71 3.36 10.95
C PHE A 613 -10.02 2.46 11.97
N TRP A 614 -8.71 2.31 11.86
CA TRP A 614 -7.95 1.45 12.77
C TRP A 614 -7.91 1.97 14.20
N ARG A 615 -7.88 3.30 14.38
CA ARG A 615 -7.95 3.91 15.72
C ARG A 615 -9.28 3.55 16.38
N GLU A 616 -10.39 3.71 15.64
CA GLU A 616 -11.73 3.36 16.13
C GLU A 616 -11.84 1.86 16.46
N VAL A 617 -11.27 0.98 15.62
CA VAL A 617 -11.21 -0.47 15.90
C VAL A 617 -10.46 -0.74 17.20
N VAL A 618 -9.28 -0.15 17.40
CA VAL A 618 -8.46 -0.40 18.59
C VAL A 618 -9.18 0.10 19.85
N ASP A 619 -9.76 1.30 19.81
CA ASP A 619 -10.51 1.87 20.95
C ASP A 619 -11.69 0.97 21.33
N ARG A 620 -12.48 0.54 20.35
CA ARG A 620 -13.63 -0.33 20.61
C ARG A 620 -13.24 -1.73 21.07
N ILE A 621 -12.12 -2.27 20.58
CA ILE A 621 -11.61 -3.55 21.08
C ILE A 621 -11.16 -3.45 22.52
N ALA A 622 -10.49 -2.36 22.90
CA ALA A 622 -10.09 -2.13 24.29
C ALA A 622 -11.30 -2.06 25.24
N GLU A 623 -12.44 -1.54 24.78
CA GLU A 623 -13.67 -1.47 25.58
C GLU A 623 -14.49 -2.77 25.57
N GLU A 624 -14.64 -3.42 24.40
CA GLU A 624 -15.62 -4.49 24.22
C GLU A 624 -15.03 -5.91 24.16
N ALA A 625 -13.73 -6.02 23.93
CA ALA A 625 -13.00 -7.30 23.88
C ALA A 625 -11.52 -7.14 24.35
N PRO A 626 -11.26 -6.62 25.57
CA PRO A 626 -9.93 -6.22 26.02
C PRO A 626 -8.89 -7.35 26.06
N ASP A 627 -9.30 -8.62 26.17
CA ASP A 627 -8.39 -9.78 26.12
C ASP A 627 -8.04 -10.22 24.68
N THR A 628 -7.77 -9.24 23.81
CA THR A 628 -7.48 -9.46 22.39
C THR A 628 -6.19 -8.77 21.95
N LEU A 629 -5.27 -9.53 21.39
CA LEU A 629 -4.08 -9.02 20.73
C LEU A 629 -4.38 -8.80 19.24
N LEU A 630 -4.12 -7.58 18.79
CA LEU A 630 -4.28 -7.15 17.39
C LEU A 630 -2.91 -7.09 16.71
N LEU A 631 -2.76 -7.89 15.66
CA LEU A 631 -1.56 -7.96 14.86
C LEU A 631 -1.88 -7.41 13.46
N ALA A 632 -1.13 -6.40 13.02
CA ALA A 632 -1.25 -5.83 11.68
C ALA A 632 -0.18 -6.39 10.75
N GLU A 633 -0.59 -6.97 9.62
CA GLU A 633 0.26 -7.04 8.45
C GLU A 633 0.24 -5.66 7.78
N ALA A 634 1.26 -4.85 8.05
CA ALA A 634 1.47 -3.57 7.39
C ALA A 634 2.89 -3.52 6.85
N PHE A 635 3.04 -2.93 5.68
CA PHE A 635 4.30 -2.65 5.01
C PHE A 635 4.36 -1.15 4.68
N TRP A 636 5.39 -0.74 3.92
CA TRP A 636 5.57 0.63 3.42
C TRP A 636 6.03 1.65 4.48
N LEU A 637 6.91 1.24 5.41
CA LEU A 637 7.50 2.12 6.43
C LEU A 637 6.46 2.73 7.39
N MET A 638 5.30 2.06 7.55
CA MET A 638 4.22 2.49 8.44
C MET A 638 4.22 1.75 9.78
N GLU A 639 5.22 0.92 10.05
CA GLU A 639 5.21 0.05 11.23
C GLU A 639 5.10 0.88 12.51
N GLY A 640 5.87 1.98 12.58
CA GLY A 640 5.78 2.97 13.65
C GLY A 640 4.38 3.60 13.74
N TYR A 641 3.77 3.98 12.61
CA TYR A 641 2.41 4.54 12.57
C TYR A 641 1.37 3.60 13.18
N PHE A 642 1.39 2.33 12.76
CA PHE A 642 0.41 1.33 13.20
C PHE A 642 0.48 1.08 14.70
N VAL A 643 1.67 0.99 15.27
CA VAL A 643 1.81 0.67 16.69
C VAL A 643 1.77 1.90 17.59
N ARG A 644 2.41 3.00 17.19
CA ARG A 644 2.53 4.23 17.98
C ARG A 644 1.29 5.09 17.87
N THR A 645 0.76 5.32 16.66
CA THR A 645 -0.33 6.27 16.44
C THR A 645 -1.69 5.56 16.42
N LEU A 646 -1.81 4.45 15.69
CA LEU A 646 -3.08 3.70 15.59
C LEU A 646 -3.34 2.77 16.79
N GLY A 647 -2.30 2.42 17.55
CA GLY A 647 -2.42 1.59 18.75
C GLY A 647 -2.53 0.08 18.47
N MET A 648 -2.12 -0.41 17.30
CA MET A 648 -2.00 -1.86 17.10
C MET A 648 -1.01 -2.46 18.09
N HIS A 649 -1.35 -3.63 18.63
CA HIS A 649 -0.48 -4.29 19.61
C HIS A 649 0.81 -4.75 18.95
N ARG A 650 0.71 -5.35 17.75
CA ARG A 650 1.84 -5.89 16.99
C ARG A 650 1.77 -5.52 15.51
N VAL A 651 2.93 -5.39 14.86
CA VAL A 651 3.05 -5.14 13.41
C VAL A 651 4.16 -5.96 12.80
N TYR A 652 3.99 -6.42 11.55
CA TYR A 652 5.03 -7.17 10.85
C TYR A 652 6.34 -6.40 10.69
N ASN A 653 7.46 -7.13 10.78
CA ASN A 653 8.80 -6.61 10.53
C ASN A 653 9.47 -7.43 9.42
N SER A 654 9.12 -7.15 8.16
CA SER A 654 9.71 -7.84 7.01
C SER A 654 11.20 -7.55 6.85
N ALA A 655 11.68 -6.40 7.36
CA ALA A 655 13.10 -6.07 7.38
C ALA A 655 13.94 -7.11 8.15
N PHE A 656 13.41 -7.71 9.23
CA PHE A 656 14.07 -8.80 9.95
C PHE A 656 14.42 -9.95 9.00
N MET A 657 13.45 -10.43 8.23
CA MET A 657 13.63 -11.58 7.35
C MET A 657 14.52 -11.23 6.16
N HIS A 658 14.17 -10.21 5.37
CA HIS A 658 14.88 -9.91 4.12
C HIS A 658 16.33 -9.50 4.34
N MET A 659 16.59 -8.63 5.34
CA MET A 659 17.94 -8.12 5.56
C MET A 659 18.85 -9.20 6.15
N LEU A 660 18.37 -10.03 7.10
CA LEU A 660 19.19 -11.11 7.67
C LEU A 660 19.43 -12.24 6.67
N LYS A 661 18.44 -12.56 5.81
CA LYS A 661 18.60 -13.51 4.70
C LYS A 661 19.72 -13.07 3.76
N ASN A 662 19.68 -11.81 3.33
CA ASN A 662 20.61 -11.24 2.36
C ASN A 662 21.92 -10.73 2.97
N GLU A 663 22.13 -10.93 4.28
CA GLU A 663 23.30 -10.43 5.03
C GLU A 663 23.49 -8.91 4.93
N GLU A 664 22.39 -8.17 4.76
CA GLU A 664 22.35 -6.70 4.81
C GLU A 664 22.37 -6.20 6.26
N ASN A 665 23.30 -6.73 7.07
CA ASN A 665 23.33 -6.59 8.52
C ASN A 665 23.42 -5.13 8.97
N GLN A 666 24.17 -4.30 8.23
CA GLN A 666 24.27 -2.87 8.48
C GLN A 666 22.91 -2.17 8.38
N LYS A 667 22.08 -2.50 7.38
CA LYS A 667 20.75 -1.91 7.21
C LYS A 667 19.83 -2.30 8.37
N TYR A 668 19.90 -3.56 8.80
CA TYR A 668 19.07 -4.04 9.89
C TYR A 668 19.50 -3.45 11.25
N ARG A 669 20.81 -3.40 11.54
CA ARG A 669 21.34 -2.73 12.73
C ARG A 669 20.95 -1.26 12.77
N TYR A 670 21.06 -0.56 11.64
CA TYR A 670 20.62 0.83 11.51
C TYR A 670 19.13 0.99 11.83
N THR A 671 18.28 0.09 11.34
CA THR A 671 16.83 0.08 11.63
C THR A 671 16.55 -0.07 13.13
N ILE A 672 17.25 -1.00 13.82
CA ILE A 672 17.09 -1.17 15.27
C ILE A 672 17.58 0.07 16.02
N LYS A 673 18.76 0.60 15.67
CA LYS A 673 19.34 1.80 16.29
C LYS A 673 18.39 3.00 16.17
N ASN A 674 17.91 3.29 14.97
CA ASN A 674 16.94 4.35 14.75
C ASN A 674 15.65 4.13 15.57
N THR A 675 15.16 2.89 15.65
CA THR A 675 13.95 2.58 16.41
C THR A 675 14.15 2.88 17.90
N ILE A 676 15.26 2.44 18.52
CA ILE A 676 15.51 2.67 19.96
C ILE A 676 15.95 4.10 20.27
N GLU A 677 16.53 4.82 19.32
CA GLU A 677 16.82 6.26 19.44
C GLU A 677 15.54 7.09 19.35
N PHE A 678 14.60 6.70 18.49
CA PHE A 678 13.31 7.40 18.34
C PHE A 678 12.31 7.04 19.44
N GLU A 679 11.94 5.76 19.54
CA GLU A 679 10.94 5.23 20.47
C GLU A 679 11.14 3.72 20.72
N PRO A 680 11.83 3.33 21.82
CA PRO A 680 12.10 1.93 22.14
C PRO A 680 10.85 1.05 22.22
N GLU A 681 9.69 1.59 22.61
CA GLU A 681 8.43 0.84 22.73
C GLU A 681 7.96 0.25 21.39
N ILE A 682 8.41 0.79 20.25
CA ILE A 682 8.11 0.21 18.93
C ILE A 682 8.79 -1.16 18.77
N LEU A 683 10.02 -1.34 19.29
CA LEU A 683 10.80 -2.56 19.10
C LEU A 683 10.10 -3.81 19.66
N LYS A 684 9.43 -3.70 20.82
CA LYS A 684 8.68 -4.84 21.40
C LYS A 684 7.38 -5.16 20.67
N ARG A 685 6.96 -4.33 19.72
CA ARG A 685 5.73 -4.48 18.96
C ARG A 685 5.95 -5.10 17.58
N TYR A 686 7.20 -5.25 17.15
CA TYR A 686 7.50 -5.97 15.91
C TYR A 686 7.21 -7.46 16.01
N VAL A 687 6.65 -8.01 14.94
CA VAL A 687 6.56 -9.45 14.70
C VAL A 687 7.76 -9.85 13.86
N ASN A 688 8.69 -10.58 14.47
CA ASN A 688 9.88 -11.09 13.80
C ASN A 688 9.60 -12.52 13.33
N PHE A 689 9.87 -12.80 12.07
CA PHE A 689 9.66 -14.11 11.45
C PHE A 689 10.77 -14.43 10.44
N MET A 690 11.01 -15.72 10.20
CA MET A 690 11.91 -16.19 9.14
C MET A 690 11.16 -16.54 7.85
N ASN A 691 9.87 -16.80 7.95
CA ASN A 691 8.95 -16.89 6.82
C ASN A 691 7.52 -16.63 7.31
N ASN A 692 6.66 -16.29 6.37
CA ASN A 692 5.21 -16.23 6.54
C ASN A 692 4.56 -17.07 5.39
N PRO A 693 3.22 -17.16 5.30
CA PRO A 693 2.55 -17.92 4.24
C PRO A 693 2.84 -17.42 2.81
N ASP A 694 3.12 -16.13 2.63
CA ASP A 694 3.33 -15.49 1.33
C ASP A 694 4.79 -15.53 0.86
N GLU A 695 5.71 -15.86 1.77
CA GLU A 695 7.16 -15.94 1.54
C GLU A 695 7.65 -17.38 1.33
N GLU A 696 8.86 -17.53 0.81
CA GLU A 696 9.52 -18.84 0.72
C GLU A 696 9.74 -19.47 2.11
N THR A 697 9.81 -20.80 2.18
CA THR A 697 10.00 -21.50 3.45
C THR A 697 11.34 -21.14 4.11
N ALA A 698 11.39 -21.12 5.45
CA ALA A 698 12.61 -20.73 6.17
C ALA A 698 13.82 -21.61 5.80
N ILE A 699 13.59 -22.90 5.52
CA ILE A 699 14.62 -23.84 5.08
C ILE A 699 15.19 -23.47 3.70
N ASN A 700 14.34 -23.05 2.75
CA ASN A 700 14.78 -22.61 1.42
C ASN A 700 15.53 -21.26 1.48
N GLN A 701 15.18 -20.41 2.44
CA GLN A 701 15.76 -19.08 2.57
C GLN A 701 17.07 -19.05 3.36
N PHE A 702 17.20 -19.86 4.43
CA PHE A 702 18.32 -19.80 5.37
C PHE A 702 19.13 -21.10 5.46
N GLY A 703 18.69 -22.18 4.82
CA GLY A 703 19.29 -23.52 4.94
C GLY A 703 18.96 -24.20 6.27
N ASP A 704 19.69 -25.28 6.59
CA ASP A 704 19.54 -26.10 7.80
C ASP A 704 20.74 -25.99 8.78
N GLY A 705 21.67 -25.09 8.47
CA GLY A 705 22.94 -24.90 9.19
C GLY A 705 22.92 -23.78 10.23
N ASP A 706 24.11 -23.31 10.59
CA ASP A 706 24.32 -22.33 11.66
C ASP A 706 23.63 -20.97 11.37
N LYS A 707 23.52 -20.56 10.10
CA LYS A 707 22.80 -19.33 9.72
C LYS A 707 21.32 -19.38 10.12
N TYR A 708 20.64 -20.47 9.80
CA TYR A 708 19.23 -20.67 10.18
C TYR A 708 19.05 -20.56 11.70
N PHE A 709 19.87 -21.28 12.48
CA PHE A 709 19.71 -21.29 13.94
C PHE A 709 20.14 -19.97 14.57
N GLY A 710 21.16 -19.29 14.04
CA GLY A 710 21.56 -17.96 14.52
C GLY A 710 20.45 -16.92 14.35
N VAL A 711 19.80 -16.91 13.18
CA VAL A 711 18.64 -16.05 12.92
C VAL A 711 17.42 -16.46 13.77
N CYS A 712 17.18 -17.76 13.95
CA CYS A 712 16.11 -18.25 14.82
C CYS A 712 16.33 -17.88 16.29
N VAL A 713 17.58 -17.93 16.76
CA VAL A 713 17.98 -17.46 18.10
C VAL A 713 17.76 -15.96 18.22
N MET A 714 18.16 -15.16 17.24
CA MET A 714 17.85 -13.72 17.21
C MET A 714 16.34 -13.46 17.31
N MET A 715 15.55 -14.15 16.48
CA MET A 715 14.09 -14.03 16.46
C MET A 715 13.48 -14.35 17.83
N SER A 716 14.02 -15.37 18.51
CA SER A 716 13.54 -15.84 19.81
C SER A 716 13.98 -14.98 20.99
N THR A 717 15.05 -14.19 20.84
CA THR A 717 15.72 -13.48 21.96
C THR A 717 15.68 -11.96 21.84
N MET A 718 15.28 -11.40 20.70
CA MET A 718 14.95 -9.98 20.57
C MET A 718 13.59 -9.62 21.19
N PRO A 719 13.39 -8.36 21.64
CA PRO A 719 12.05 -7.84 21.90
C PRO A 719 11.16 -7.95 20.66
N GLY A 720 9.86 -8.18 20.85
CA GLY A 720 8.91 -8.42 19.76
C GLY A 720 8.11 -9.72 19.90
N LEU A 721 7.37 -10.09 18.89
CA LEU A 721 6.67 -11.37 18.82
C LEU A 721 7.42 -12.30 17.86
N PRO A 722 8.02 -13.41 18.33
CA PRO A 722 8.54 -14.44 17.44
C PRO A 722 7.39 -15.23 16.81
N MET A 723 7.34 -15.24 15.48
CA MET A 723 6.37 -16.01 14.71
C MET A 723 7.08 -17.06 13.85
N PHE A 724 6.69 -18.32 14.02
CA PHE A 724 7.19 -19.45 13.23
C PHE A 724 6.21 -19.79 12.12
N GLY A 725 6.74 -20.02 10.91
CA GLY A 725 5.93 -20.42 9.77
C GLY A 725 5.48 -21.88 9.84
N HIS A 726 4.50 -22.25 9.01
CA HIS A 726 4.07 -23.63 8.87
C HIS A 726 5.25 -24.50 8.39
N GLY A 727 5.51 -25.62 9.07
CA GLY A 727 6.56 -26.57 8.71
C GLY A 727 7.99 -26.13 9.03
N GLN A 728 8.19 -24.94 9.62
CA GLN A 728 9.53 -24.39 9.89
C GLN A 728 10.35 -25.29 10.84
N VAL A 729 9.73 -25.81 11.91
CA VAL A 729 10.41 -26.69 12.88
C VAL A 729 10.74 -28.04 12.26
N GLU A 730 9.83 -28.54 11.43
CA GLU A 730 9.94 -29.82 10.74
C GLU A 730 10.92 -29.77 9.55
N GLY A 731 11.20 -28.58 9.01
CA GLY A 731 12.09 -28.37 7.87
C GLY A 731 11.43 -28.61 6.52
N PHE A 732 10.12 -28.36 6.38
CA PHE A 732 9.41 -28.54 5.11
C PHE A 732 9.81 -27.48 4.08
N HIS A 733 10.05 -27.94 2.86
CA HIS A 733 10.43 -27.11 1.70
C HIS A 733 9.22 -26.61 0.93
N GLU A 734 8.10 -27.34 0.94
CA GLU A 734 6.89 -26.96 0.20
C GLU A 734 6.26 -25.69 0.78
N LYS A 735 6.07 -24.69 -0.10
CA LYS A 735 5.34 -23.46 0.20
C LYS A 735 3.87 -23.65 -0.13
N TYR A 736 3.01 -23.31 0.82
CA TYR A 736 1.56 -23.44 0.66
C TYR A 736 0.92 -22.07 0.42
N GLY A 737 0.35 -21.90 -0.78
CA GLY A 737 -0.55 -20.78 -1.06
C GLY A 737 -1.90 -20.92 -0.33
N MET A 738 -2.74 -19.89 -0.44
CA MET A 738 -4.04 -19.82 0.24
C MET A 738 -5.09 -20.81 -0.30
N GLU A 739 -4.79 -21.50 -1.40
CA GLU A 739 -5.65 -22.45 -2.13
C GLU A 739 -5.37 -23.93 -1.86
N TYR A 740 -4.37 -24.25 -1.05
CA TYR A 740 -3.92 -25.62 -0.85
C TYR A 740 -4.84 -26.38 0.11
N ARG A 741 -5.27 -27.57 -0.32
CA ARG A 741 -6.09 -28.49 0.51
C ARG A 741 -5.24 -29.49 1.30
N ARG A 742 -4.06 -29.84 0.80
CA ARG A 742 -3.16 -30.86 1.34
C ARG A 742 -1.73 -30.56 0.90
N ALA A 743 -0.76 -31.21 1.53
CA ALA A 743 0.60 -31.22 1.01
C ALA A 743 0.69 -32.09 -0.24
N TYR A 744 1.33 -31.60 -1.30
CA TYR A 744 1.60 -32.40 -2.49
C TYR A 744 2.89 -33.20 -2.36
N TYR A 745 3.84 -32.68 -1.61
CA TYR A 745 5.06 -33.39 -1.28
C TYR A 745 4.86 -34.25 -0.04
N ASP A 746 5.35 -35.50 -0.10
CA ASP A 746 5.38 -36.40 1.05
C ASP A 746 6.68 -36.18 1.85
N GLU A 747 6.84 -34.96 2.36
CA GLU A 747 8.02 -34.56 3.11
C GLU A 747 8.06 -35.23 4.49
N GLN A 748 9.22 -35.78 4.85
CA GLN A 748 9.45 -36.35 6.17
C GLN A 748 10.12 -35.31 7.08
N PRO A 749 9.64 -35.11 8.32
CA PRO A 749 10.26 -34.15 9.24
C PRO A 749 11.74 -34.46 9.49
N SER A 750 12.59 -33.44 9.45
CA SER A 750 14.02 -33.57 9.72
C SER A 750 14.28 -33.76 11.22
N ALA A 751 14.67 -34.97 11.62
CA ALA A 751 15.01 -35.29 13.00
C ALA A 751 16.17 -34.43 13.53
N TYR A 752 17.14 -34.10 12.66
CA TYR A 752 18.27 -33.22 13.01
C TYR A 752 17.80 -31.80 13.35
N LEU A 753 16.95 -31.20 12.50
CA LEU A 753 16.41 -29.86 12.76
C LEU A 753 15.58 -29.83 14.04
N ILE A 754 14.67 -30.79 14.23
CA ILE A 754 13.81 -30.86 15.42
C ILE A 754 14.66 -30.99 16.68
N GLU A 755 15.67 -31.87 16.69
CA GLU A 755 16.53 -32.06 17.85
C GLU A 755 17.36 -30.82 18.16
N ARG A 756 17.88 -30.12 17.14
CA ARG A 756 18.62 -28.88 17.34
C ARG A 756 17.73 -27.75 17.84
N HIS A 757 16.48 -27.63 17.36
CA HIS A 757 15.49 -26.71 17.96
C HIS A 757 15.21 -27.06 19.42
N ARG A 758 15.07 -28.35 19.75
CA ARG A 758 14.86 -28.83 21.12
C ARG A 758 15.99 -28.45 22.06
N ARG A 759 17.24 -28.55 21.59
CA ARG A 759 18.43 -28.17 22.36
C ARG A 759 18.58 -26.66 22.48
N GLU A 760 18.48 -25.92 21.38
CA GLU A 760 18.93 -24.53 21.32
C GLU A 760 17.80 -23.50 21.37
N VAL A 761 16.65 -23.75 20.75
CA VAL A 761 15.59 -22.74 20.54
C VAL A 761 14.47 -22.85 21.57
N PHE A 762 13.87 -24.03 21.74
CA PHE A 762 12.71 -24.22 22.63
C PHE A 762 12.94 -23.78 24.09
N PRO A 763 14.13 -23.98 24.69
CA PRO A 763 14.40 -23.46 26.03
C PRO A 763 14.36 -21.93 26.09
N LEU A 764 14.78 -21.24 25.02
CA LEU A 764 14.74 -19.77 24.92
C LEU A 764 13.30 -19.27 24.78
N LEU A 765 12.47 -19.97 24.00
CA LEU A 765 11.02 -19.67 23.88
C LEU A 765 10.31 -19.76 25.24
N LYS A 766 10.65 -20.76 26.06
CA LYS A 766 10.12 -20.90 27.43
C LYS A 766 10.59 -19.80 28.38
N LYS A 767 11.70 -19.12 28.05
CA LYS A 767 12.22 -17.95 28.74
C LYS A 767 11.83 -16.64 28.06
N ARG A 768 10.77 -16.60 27.24
CA ARG A 768 10.33 -15.40 26.50
C ARG A 768 10.23 -14.16 27.39
N TYR A 769 9.78 -14.31 28.65
CA TYR A 769 9.70 -13.24 29.65
C TYR A 769 11.00 -12.47 29.89
N LEU A 770 12.17 -13.10 29.67
CA LEU A 770 13.49 -12.49 29.84
C LEU A 770 13.87 -11.55 28.69
N PHE A 771 13.24 -11.76 27.53
CA PHE A 771 13.63 -11.15 26.27
C PHE A 771 12.56 -10.20 25.71
N ALA A 772 11.35 -10.18 26.28
CA ALA A 772 10.16 -9.61 25.65
C ALA A 772 10.10 -8.07 25.69
N GLU A 773 10.52 -7.51 26.82
CA GLU A 773 10.40 -6.07 27.09
C GLU A 773 11.63 -5.28 26.63
N VAL A 774 11.45 -3.96 26.48
CA VAL A 774 12.50 -3.02 26.09
C VAL A 774 13.09 -2.23 27.25
N ASP A 775 12.45 -2.25 28.43
CA ASP A 775 12.84 -1.49 29.63
C ASP A 775 14.31 -1.64 30.07
N LYS A 776 14.88 -2.81 29.78
CA LYS A 776 16.27 -3.20 30.10
C LYS A 776 17.01 -3.73 28.88
N PHE A 777 16.44 -3.56 27.69
CA PHE A 777 17.08 -3.95 26.44
C PHE A 777 18.19 -2.96 26.09
N LEU A 778 19.36 -3.49 25.75
CA LEU A 778 20.49 -2.69 25.26
C LEU A 778 21.12 -3.39 24.07
N LEU A 779 21.13 -2.70 22.92
CA LEU A 779 21.92 -3.08 21.76
C LEU A 779 23.34 -2.54 21.92
N TYR A 780 24.36 -3.34 21.64
CA TYR A 780 25.77 -2.97 21.71
C TYR A 780 26.43 -2.91 20.34
N ASP A 781 27.43 -2.04 20.24
CA ASP A 781 28.38 -2.06 19.13
C ASP A 781 29.51 -3.05 19.42
N PHE A 782 29.84 -3.85 18.40
CA PHE A 782 30.99 -4.75 18.40
C PHE A 782 32.15 -4.03 17.72
N PHE A 783 33.19 -3.71 18.48
CA PHE A 783 34.35 -2.99 17.96
C PHE A 783 35.45 -3.97 17.56
N ASN A 784 35.82 -3.94 16.28
CA ASN A 784 37.01 -4.63 15.77
C ASN A 784 38.28 -4.13 16.48
N THR A 785 39.38 -4.86 16.32
CA THR A 785 40.68 -4.48 16.92
C THR A 785 41.23 -3.14 16.43
N ASP A 786 40.78 -2.66 15.26
CA ASP A 786 41.13 -1.35 14.68
C ASP A 786 40.23 -0.21 15.17
N GLY A 787 39.21 -0.51 15.98
CA GLY A 787 38.24 0.46 16.51
C GLY A 787 37.02 0.71 15.62
N SER A 788 36.93 0.08 14.44
CA SER A 788 35.73 0.13 13.60
C SER A 788 34.58 -0.69 14.20
N VAL A 789 33.32 -0.28 13.95
CA VAL A 789 32.16 -1.08 14.33
C VAL A 789 31.95 -2.19 13.29
N ASN A 790 31.90 -3.44 13.73
CA ASN A 790 31.55 -4.57 12.90
C ASN A 790 30.03 -4.71 12.83
N GLU A 791 29.46 -4.30 11.70
CA GLU A 791 28.01 -4.34 11.50
C GLU A 791 27.47 -5.77 11.26
N ASN A 792 28.33 -6.78 11.09
CA ASN A 792 27.91 -8.18 10.95
C ASN A 792 27.64 -8.86 12.29
N VAL A 793 28.03 -8.24 13.41
CA VAL A 793 27.84 -8.80 14.75
C VAL A 793 26.70 -8.09 15.45
N PHE A 794 25.65 -8.85 15.79
CA PHE A 794 24.56 -8.43 16.66
C PHE A 794 24.89 -8.80 18.10
N ALA A 795 24.90 -7.82 19.00
CA ALA A 795 25.15 -8.04 20.42
C ALA A 795 24.14 -7.26 21.23
N PHE A 796 23.37 -7.91 22.10
CA PHE A 796 22.38 -7.24 22.93
C PHE A 796 22.19 -7.95 24.28
N SER A 797 21.80 -7.18 25.30
CA SER A 797 21.43 -7.72 26.60
C SER A 797 19.99 -7.38 26.95
N ASN A 798 19.40 -8.22 27.78
CA ASN A 798 18.11 -7.94 28.39
C ASN A 798 18.05 -8.55 29.80
N ARG A 799 17.13 -8.05 30.61
CA ARG A 799 17.00 -8.44 32.02
C ARG A 799 15.56 -8.47 32.45
N PHE A 800 15.25 -9.45 33.28
CA PHE A 800 13.98 -9.55 33.96
C PHE A 800 14.21 -9.93 35.41
N LYS A 801 13.78 -9.05 36.34
CA LYS A 801 14.08 -9.17 37.78
C LYS A 801 15.60 -9.38 38.00
N ASN A 802 15.99 -10.54 38.51
CA ASN A 802 17.39 -10.91 38.78
C ASN A 802 18.02 -11.75 37.67
N GLU A 803 17.26 -12.17 36.66
CA GLU A 803 17.78 -12.88 35.49
C GLU A 803 18.35 -11.89 34.47
N ARG A 804 19.38 -12.35 33.75
CA ARG A 804 20.15 -11.57 32.78
C ARG A 804 20.40 -12.44 31.57
N ALA A 805 20.40 -11.83 30.40
CA ALA A 805 20.84 -12.46 29.16
C ALA A 805 21.80 -11.54 28.40
N LEU A 806 22.79 -12.13 27.75
CA LEU A 806 23.62 -11.49 26.73
C LEU A 806 23.65 -12.41 25.50
N VAL A 807 23.15 -11.90 24.38
CA VAL A 807 23.09 -12.62 23.11
C VAL A 807 24.06 -11.97 22.15
N VAL A 808 24.86 -12.79 21.48
CA VAL A 808 25.82 -12.36 20.47
C VAL A 808 25.68 -13.27 19.27
N PHE A 809 25.56 -12.71 18.06
CA PHE A 809 25.46 -13.46 16.82
C PHE A 809 26.22 -12.77 15.70
N HIS A 810 27.07 -13.53 15.01
CA HIS A 810 27.79 -13.09 13.83
C HIS A 810 27.07 -13.57 12.56
N ASN A 811 26.30 -12.71 11.88
CA ASN A 811 25.53 -13.09 10.69
C ASN A 811 26.32 -12.90 9.38
N ALA A 812 27.50 -13.52 9.28
CA ALA A 812 28.29 -13.51 8.05
C ALA A 812 29.14 -14.78 7.94
N TYR A 813 29.50 -15.13 6.70
CA TYR A 813 30.48 -16.18 6.42
C TYR A 813 31.92 -15.63 6.50
N ASP A 814 32.31 -15.18 7.70
CA ASP A 814 33.64 -14.63 7.98
C ASP A 814 34.04 -14.92 9.44
N ASP A 815 35.25 -14.52 9.85
CA ASP A 815 35.67 -14.47 11.26
C ASP A 815 35.58 -13.03 11.79
N ALA A 816 35.05 -12.87 13.02
CA ALA A 816 35.01 -11.58 13.72
C ALA A 816 35.76 -11.68 15.06
N ARG A 817 36.58 -10.66 15.39
CA ARG A 817 37.33 -10.58 16.65
C ARG A 817 37.30 -9.17 17.17
N GLY A 818 36.89 -8.98 18.42
CA GLY A 818 36.62 -7.65 18.91
C GLY A 818 36.01 -7.59 20.30
N TRP A 819 35.51 -6.40 20.63
CA TRP A 819 35.03 -6.06 21.97
C TRP A 819 33.60 -5.54 21.96
N ILE A 820 32.80 -6.01 22.90
CA ILE A 820 31.50 -5.42 23.26
C ILE A 820 31.73 -4.54 24.49
N ARG A 821 31.46 -3.24 24.39
CA ARG A 821 31.76 -2.27 25.46
C ARG A 821 30.57 -1.42 25.89
N THR A 822 30.07 -0.63 24.95
CA THR A 822 29.07 0.40 25.19
C THR A 822 27.87 0.16 24.29
N SER A 823 26.67 0.45 24.80
CA SER A 823 25.46 0.35 24.01
C SER A 823 25.44 1.38 22.88
N ALA A 824 24.68 1.09 21.82
CA ALA A 824 24.16 2.13 20.95
C ALA A 824 23.36 3.16 21.79
N ALA A 825 23.19 4.37 21.25
CA ALA A 825 22.33 5.36 21.89
C ALA A 825 20.88 4.86 21.85
N PHE A 826 20.12 5.18 22.90
CA PHE A 826 18.68 4.93 22.95
C PHE A 826 18.01 6.02 23.78
N THR A 827 16.73 6.26 23.51
CA THR A 827 15.94 7.24 24.25
C THR A 827 15.48 6.65 25.58
N GLU A 828 15.78 7.36 26.67
CA GLU A 828 15.24 7.10 28.00
C GLU A 828 14.30 8.24 28.37
N LYS A 829 13.05 7.90 28.68
CA LYS A 829 12.01 8.86 29.09
C LYS A 829 12.06 9.04 30.60
N ASP A 830 12.21 10.27 31.06
CA ASP A 830 12.13 10.58 32.49
C ASP A 830 10.68 10.39 32.96
N ALA A 831 10.49 9.50 33.93
CA ALA A 831 9.16 9.13 34.43
C ALA A 831 8.41 10.29 35.14
N ARG A 832 9.08 11.39 35.47
CA ARG A 832 8.48 12.54 36.18
C ARG A 832 8.30 13.76 35.28
N SER A 833 9.26 14.07 34.41
CA SER A 833 9.18 15.22 33.51
C SER A 833 8.63 14.88 32.12
N GLY A 834 8.64 13.59 31.73
CA GLY A 834 8.33 13.16 30.37
C GLY A 834 9.40 13.53 29.33
N GLU A 835 10.50 14.15 29.77
CA GLU A 835 11.61 14.57 28.92
C GLU A 835 12.38 13.36 28.38
N ARG A 836 12.74 13.40 27.10
CA ARG A 836 13.46 12.33 26.41
C ARG A 836 14.93 12.69 26.34
N ARG A 837 15.81 11.77 26.77
CA ARG A 837 17.26 11.92 26.65
C ARG A 837 17.89 10.71 25.96
N LEU A 838 18.83 10.97 25.06
CA LEU A 838 19.66 9.91 24.49
C LEU A 838 20.75 9.53 25.49
N VAL A 839 20.85 8.24 25.80
CA VAL A 839 21.83 7.70 26.74
C VAL A 839 22.55 6.50 26.15
N GLN A 840 23.76 6.25 26.64
CA GLN A 840 24.53 5.05 26.37
C GLN A 840 24.96 4.43 27.70
N LYS A 841 25.03 3.10 27.77
CA LYS A 841 25.39 2.36 28.99
C LYS A 841 26.52 1.38 28.70
N ALA A 842 27.44 1.23 29.65
CA ALA A 842 28.47 0.19 29.56
C ALA A 842 27.84 -1.20 29.74
N ILE A 843 28.45 -2.25 29.20
CA ILE A 843 27.93 -3.63 29.29
C ILE A 843 27.72 -4.08 30.74
N GLY A 844 28.63 -3.73 31.65
CA GLY A 844 28.50 -4.07 33.07
C GLY A 844 27.37 -3.33 33.77
N GLU A 845 27.07 -2.08 33.38
CA GLU A 845 25.91 -1.33 33.86
C GLU A 845 24.61 -1.94 33.33
N GLY A 846 24.57 -2.28 32.04
CA GLY A 846 23.43 -2.91 31.39
C GLY A 846 23.04 -4.22 32.07
N LEU A 847 24.03 -5.08 32.31
CA LEU A 847 23.87 -6.35 33.01
C LEU A 847 23.68 -6.19 34.54
N ALA A 848 23.79 -4.99 35.10
CA ALA A 848 23.85 -4.72 36.56
C ALA A 848 24.76 -5.71 37.30
N LEU A 849 26.02 -5.71 36.90
CA LEU A 849 27.08 -6.44 37.58
C LEU A 849 27.53 -5.67 38.83
N ASP A 850 27.95 -6.41 39.85
CA ASP A 850 28.55 -5.85 41.06
C ASP A 850 29.89 -5.19 40.69
N PRO A 851 30.06 -3.87 40.93
CA PRO A 851 31.29 -3.15 40.60
C PRO A 851 32.46 -3.44 41.55
N SER A 852 32.25 -4.23 42.60
CA SER A 852 33.27 -4.52 43.60
C SER A 852 34.50 -5.19 42.98
N PRO A 853 35.74 -4.81 43.37
CA PRO A 853 36.96 -5.41 42.80
C PRO A 853 37.11 -6.92 43.03
N GLN A 854 36.42 -7.47 44.03
CA GLN A 854 36.40 -8.90 44.35
C GLN A 854 35.29 -9.66 43.62
N ALA A 855 34.43 -8.99 42.84
CA ALA A 855 33.28 -9.63 42.22
C ALA A 855 33.65 -10.28 40.87
N PHE A 856 33.14 -11.50 40.69
CA PHE A 856 33.20 -12.27 39.44
C PHE A 856 31.81 -12.69 39.03
N SER A 857 31.60 -12.83 37.72
CA SER A 857 30.39 -13.39 37.14
C SER A 857 30.69 -14.71 36.46
N ILE A 858 29.93 -15.73 36.82
CA ILE A 858 29.83 -16.99 36.10
C ILE A 858 28.59 -16.92 35.23
N MET A 859 28.75 -17.11 33.92
CA MET A 859 27.65 -17.13 32.96
C MET A 859 27.72 -18.40 32.12
N ARG A 860 26.56 -18.99 31.80
CA ARG A 860 26.49 -20.18 30.98
C ARG A 860 26.08 -19.81 29.57
N ASP A 861 26.85 -20.24 28.59
CA ASP A 861 26.41 -20.20 27.20
C ASP A 861 25.43 -21.35 26.95
N HIS A 862 24.18 -21.00 26.69
CA HIS A 862 23.08 -21.95 26.44
C HIS A 862 23.35 -22.87 25.25
N VAL A 863 24.08 -22.40 24.24
CA VAL A 863 24.32 -23.16 23.00
C VAL A 863 25.36 -24.25 23.22
N THR A 864 26.48 -23.92 23.88
CA THR A 864 27.58 -24.85 24.12
C THR A 864 27.46 -25.62 25.44
N GLY A 865 26.64 -25.12 26.37
CA GLY A 865 26.51 -25.64 27.74
C GLY A 865 27.69 -25.28 28.66
N LEU A 866 28.68 -24.53 28.17
CA LEU A 866 29.87 -24.17 28.92
C LEU A 866 29.63 -22.97 29.83
N GLU A 867 30.23 -22.99 31.00
CA GLU A 867 30.31 -21.89 31.95
C GLU A 867 31.60 -21.09 31.74
N TYR A 868 31.46 -19.77 31.76
CA TYR A 868 32.55 -18.82 31.62
C TYR A 868 32.66 -17.98 32.88
N LEU A 869 33.88 -17.80 33.37
CA LEU A 869 34.20 -16.98 34.53
C LEU A 869 34.79 -15.65 34.05
N TYR A 870 34.20 -14.54 34.47
CA TYR A 870 34.66 -13.19 34.14
C TYR A 870 34.83 -12.34 35.40
N HIS A 871 35.89 -11.54 35.42
CA HIS A 871 36.07 -10.52 36.46
C HIS A 871 35.20 -9.29 36.16
N ASN A 872 34.33 -8.90 37.10
CA ASN A 872 33.33 -7.87 36.84
C ASN A 872 33.95 -6.51 36.49
N GLN A 873 35.05 -6.14 37.15
CA GLN A 873 35.74 -4.88 36.87
C GLN A 873 36.32 -4.84 35.44
N THR A 874 36.72 -5.99 34.90
CA THR A 874 37.15 -6.10 33.49
C THR A 874 35.98 -5.82 32.55
N LEU A 875 34.81 -6.44 32.80
CA LEU A 875 33.60 -6.19 32.01
C LEU A 875 33.13 -4.73 32.10
N MET A 876 33.25 -4.10 33.27
CA MET A 876 32.87 -2.69 33.48
C MET A 876 33.77 -1.71 32.70
N HIS A 877 35.09 -1.91 32.69
CA HIS A 877 36.03 -0.91 32.15
C HIS A 877 36.56 -1.25 30.75
N ARG A 878 36.76 -2.53 30.42
CA ARG A 878 37.32 -2.97 29.13
C ARG A 878 36.28 -3.60 28.22
N GLY A 879 35.14 -4.03 28.77
CA GLY A 879 34.11 -4.78 28.07
C GLY A 879 34.45 -6.26 27.93
N MET A 880 33.75 -6.93 27.02
CA MET A 880 33.87 -8.36 26.75
C MET A 880 34.54 -8.61 25.40
N TYR A 881 35.68 -9.28 25.40
CA TYR A 881 36.35 -9.73 24.18
C TYR A 881 35.73 -11.04 23.67
N MET A 882 35.51 -11.13 22.37
CA MET A 882 34.99 -12.35 21.73
C MET A 882 35.64 -12.59 20.38
N GLU A 883 35.74 -13.88 20.04
CA GLU A 883 36.12 -14.38 18.71
C GLU A 883 34.96 -15.24 18.20
N LEU A 884 34.43 -14.87 17.04
CA LEU A 884 33.22 -15.46 16.45
C LEU A 884 33.57 -15.96 15.05
N GLY A 885 33.40 -17.25 14.81
CA GLY A 885 33.49 -17.79 13.44
C GLY A 885 32.25 -17.49 12.62
N ALA A 886 32.22 -18.04 11.40
CA ALA A 886 31.09 -17.90 10.48
C ALA A 886 29.78 -18.38 11.13
N TYR A 887 28.75 -17.52 11.09
CA TYR A 887 27.41 -17.77 11.65
C TYR A 887 27.38 -18.19 13.13
N LYS A 888 28.43 -17.93 13.91
CA LYS A 888 28.49 -18.31 15.32
C LYS A 888 27.68 -17.36 16.20
N TYR A 889 27.00 -17.94 17.18
CA TYR A 889 26.24 -17.22 18.19
C TYR A 889 26.48 -17.81 19.58
N HIS A 890 26.35 -16.96 20.59
CA HIS A 890 26.38 -17.30 22.00
C HIS A 890 25.17 -16.69 22.70
N VAL A 891 24.58 -17.45 23.62
CA VAL A 891 23.45 -16.98 24.43
C VAL A 891 23.82 -17.20 25.88
N PHE A 892 24.44 -16.20 26.48
CA PHE A 892 24.80 -16.25 27.90
C PHE A 892 23.56 -16.00 28.75
N ILE A 893 23.25 -16.96 29.60
CA ILE A 893 22.17 -16.93 30.60
C ILE A 893 22.71 -17.49 31.93
N ASP A 894 21.83 -17.67 32.92
CA ASP A 894 22.15 -18.27 34.23
C ASP A 894 23.32 -17.58 34.96
N PHE A 895 23.32 -16.24 34.92
CA PHE A 895 24.35 -15.42 35.58
C PHE A 895 24.37 -15.63 37.09
N ARG A 896 25.54 -15.99 37.63
CA ARG A 896 25.83 -16.09 39.06
C ARG A 896 26.97 -15.14 39.41
N GLN A 897 26.74 -14.25 40.36
CA GLN A 897 27.78 -13.35 40.87
C GLN A 897 28.37 -13.93 42.15
N VAL A 898 29.70 -14.01 42.21
CA VAL A 898 30.47 -14.56 43.32
C VAL A 898 31.51 -13.55 43.78
N SER A 899 31.80 -13.54 45.07
CA SER A 899 32.86 -12.70 45.65
C SER A 899 34.09 -13.54 45.96
N ASP A 900 35.25 -13.07 45.55
CA ASP A 900 36.52 -13.76 45.73
C ASP A 900 37.29 -13.18 46.93
N HIS A 901 37.08 -13.79 48.10
CA HIS A 901 37.77 -13.39 49.33
C HIS A 901 39.14 -14.08 49.49
N ASP A 902 39.30 -15.30 48.94
CA ASP A 902 40.50 -16.14 49.12
C ASP A 902 41.42 -16.17 47.87
N GLY A 903 41.06 -15.45 46.81
CA GLY A 903 41.81 -15.37 45.55
C GLY A 903 41.65 -16.59 44.64
N HIS A 904 40.66 -17.44 44.90
CA HIS A 904 40.45 -18.71 44.19
C HIS A 904 39.87 -18.49 42.81
N TYR A 905 38.88 -17.60 42.69
CA TYR A 905 38.28 -17.26 41.41
C TYR A 905 39.25 -16.46 40.53
N ALA A 906 40.06 -15.57 41.11
CA ALA A 906 41.09 -14.85 40.40
C ALA A 906 42.14 -15.78 39.77
N ARG A 907 42.62 -16.78 40.54
CA ARG A 907 43.56 -17.79 40.02
C ARG A 907 42.95 -18.63 38.90
N LEU A 908 41.71 -19.08 39.08
CA LEU A 908 41.03 -19.86 38.04
C LEU A 908 40.77 -19.04 36.78
N ASN A 909 40.29 -17.79 36.92
CA ASN A 909 40.05 -16.89 35.80
C ASN A 909 41.32 -16.68 34.95
N ALA A 910 42.47 -16.48 35.62
CA ALA A 910 43.77 -16.37 34.95
C ALA A 910 44.18 -17.68 34.25
N TYR A 911 43.91 -18.83 34.86
CA TYR A 911 44.20 -20.15 34.26
C TYR A 911 43.31 -20.48 33.06
N LEU A 912 42.02 -20.14 33.13
CA LEU A 912 41.07 -20.35 32.04
C LEU A 912 41.36 -19.43 30.86
N ASN A 913 41.78 -18.18 31.13
CA ASN A 913 42.13 -17.18 30.13
C ASN A 913 41.03 -17.01 29.07
N GLY A 914 39.78 -16.88 29.52
CA GLY A 914 38.59 -16.75 28.65
C GLY A 914 38.02 -18.06 28.10
N ARG A 915 38.63 -19.23 28.37
CA ARG A 915 38.06 -20.53 27.97
C ARG A 915 36.88 -20.92 28.85
N GLY A 916 35.81 -21.39 28.22
CA GLY A 916 34.66 -21.98 28.90
C GLY A 916 34.97 -23.38 29.43
N VAL A 917 34.30 -23.76 30.52
CA VAL A 917 34.41 -25.08 31.16
C VAL A 917 33.03 -25.66 31.44
N PRO A 918 32.84 -26.99 31.49
CA PRO A 918 31.52 -27.58 31.80
C PRO A 918 30.96 -27.13 33.17
N SER A 919 31.83 -26.94 34.15
CA SER A 919 31.47 -26.39 35.46
C SER A 919 32.64 -25.60 36.05
N VAL A 920 32.40 -24.34 36.41
CA VAL A 920 33.39 -23.51 37.11
C VAL A 920 33.64 -24.07 38.51
N GLU A 921 32.61 -24.58 39.18
CA GLU A 921 32.74 -25.13 40.54
C GLU A 921 33.60 -26.41 40.56
N GLU A 922 33.39 -27.32 39.61
CA GLU A 922 34.23 -28.52 39.49
C GLU A 922 35.67 -28.16 39.12
N SER A 923 35.85 -27.22 38.19
CA SER A 923 37.19 -26.73 37.81
C SER A 923 37.93 -26.09 38.98
N LEU A 924 37.22 -25.37 39.87
CA LEU A 924 37.80 -24.87 41.11
C LEU A 924 38.24 -26.01 42.03
N ARG A 925 37.40 -27.04 42.22
CA ARG A 925 37.75 -28.21 43.05
C ARG A 925 38.95 -28.95 42.50
N GLU A 926 39.02 -29.17 41.18
CA GLU A 926 40.17 -29.79 40.53
C GLU A 926 41.46 -28.97 40.71
N MET A 927 41.39 -27.65 40.61
CA MET A 927 42.53 -26.77 40.84
C MET A 927 43.03 -26.84 42.30
N HIS A 928 42.11 -26.95 43.27
CA HIS A 928 42.48 -27.15 44.68
C HIS A 928 43.12 -28.52 44.92
N LEU A 929 42.62 -29.56 44.25
CA LEU A 929 43.15 -30.92 44.34
C LEU A 929 44.38 -31.13 43.46
N GLN A 930 44.80 -30.14 42.66
CA GLN A 930 45.93 -30.25 41.74
C GLN A 930 47.23 -30.71 42.42
N PRO A 931 47.62 -30.23 43.63
CA PRO A 931 48.81 -30.74 44.32
C PRO A 931 48.68 -32.22 44.69
N LEU A 932 47.47 -32.66 45.09
CA LEU A 932 47.17 -34.06 45.38
C LEU A 932 47.20 -34.91 44.11
N HIS A 933 46.61 -34.43 43.01
CA HIS A 933 46.63 -35.10 41.70
C HIS A 933 48.07 -35.20 41.15
N GLN A 934 48.89 -34.17 41.35
CA GLN A 934 50.32 -34.21 40.99
C GLN A 934 51.08 -35.20 41.85
N ALA A 935 50.88 -35.22 43.17
CA ALA A 935 51.48 -36.22 44.05
C ALA A 935 51.05 -37.65 43.68
N PHE A 936 49.77 -37.85 43.37
CA PHE A 936 49.24 -39.15 42.92
C PHE A 936 49.81 -39.53 41.55
N ARG A 937 49.90 -38.59 40.59
CA ARG A 937 50.57 -38.83 39.30
C ARG A 937 52.04 -39.17 39.46
N VAL A 938 52.77 -38.54 40.40
CA VAL A 938 54.17 -38.89 40.69
C VAL A 938 54.29 -40.29 41.28
N ILE A 939 53.36 -40.69 42.16
CA ILE A 939 53.33 -42.04 42.76
C ILE A 939 52.96 -43.12 41.71
N PHE A 940 52.09 -42.82 40.76
CA PHE A 940 51.62 -43.78 39.75
C PHE A 940 52.35 -43.72 38.40
N ASN A 941 53.08 -42.64 38.07
CA ASN A 941 54.03 -42.58 36.94
C ASN A 941 55.41 -43.16 37.30
N VAL A 942 55.42 -44.29 38.01
CA VAL A 942 56.61 -45.14 38.08
C VAL A 942 56.67 -45.98 36.81
N ARG A 943 57.08 -45.35 35.70
CA ARG A 943 57.79 -46.00 34.60
C ARG A 943 59.19 -45.41 34.50
N SER A 944 59.93 -45.53 35.61
CA SER A 944 61.39 -45.59 35.68
C SER A 944 61.83 -45.88 37.12
N LEU A 945 61.34 -46.98 37.70
CA LEU A 945 62.11 -47.73 38.70
C LEU A 945 62.80 -48.88 37.97
#